data_AF-A0A2V2NB79-F1
#
_entry.id   AF-A0A2V2NB79-F1
#
_cell.length_a   1.000
_cell.length_b   1.000
_cell.length_c   1.000
_cell.angle_alpha   90.00
_cell.angle_beta   90.00
_cell.angle_gamma   90.00
#
_symmetry.space_group_name_H-M   'P 1'
#
loop_
_entity.id
_entity.type
_entity.pdbx_description
1 polymer ?
#
loop_
_entity_poly.entity_id
_entity_poly.type
_entity_poly.pdbx_seq_one_letter_code
_entity_poly.pdbx_strand_id
1 'polypeptide(L)'
;MKVGINKNQVYLGFVLVILLLMVGPVMGSGEILFEGPLSLSDNTVEISSYVSDESYEIPANTPLGALATVVDLPLKITDKSFEKNGILMLDAIGSFEYDKAQGKTWVCVVNGATLDDYGSPETDGLNIKVLSPGDEVSFFYGEKPVSADNAEASVLFSDENSGLVQDLPDNQDQGLVSAGDQIEEGNSLQIDADEWSISLTGAISDEINQTFFEESASCHKGSFTDEDGNEYTGIPLWRLLGWVDDEVSHGSEGFNDAAFESGYVVVVKAGDGYSREFSTKDLTTSDEIIIANNMNGEPLAADGEKPSYPLKLVGPTITGGNSVGNIVEIELIGLPVFSEKSGSDSTEQSEQKEIPQIHIVKYETDGKTIINETTVDYQWMEDNLEVIGDGKTTYKYEGITNNPEDLWNSNQSFSNGFKIESAVKGTLLRDLVNLVGGMEPGTLVKLVASDGYETKLGYPSVYPNPAALDLAGDPFLAFAKGDKVVPDFKEGYQLFFTGGDDQVFSNWDMHETMDSNHWHYYWESGVQYPSAGGLAAKYIETIEVYSEPESEWGLILDGTQIGGVKTDISSGYFDSALVCQFGSNHVATYTDSDGKTWKGMPLWFLCGFVDDADQHSNNAYNESLADSGYQIVITGTDGTSITLESADVKRSGDYILASIRDDILIPKDDASWPLVLTGSGVSDPVMAVEKIELKSLQ
;
A
#
# COMPACT_ATOMS: atom_id res chain seq x y z
N MET A 1 22.79 67.09 54.91
CA MET A 1 22.71 65.68 55.36
C MET A 1 21.98 64.92 54.25
N LYS A 2 22.49 63.80 53.68
CA LYS A 2 22.52 62.42 54.24
C LYS A 2 21.09 61.92 54.56
N VAL A 3 20.49 60.83 54.03
CA VAL A 3 20.71 59.79 52.95
C VAL A 3 19.27 59.30 52.53
N GLY A 4 18.89 58.66 51.41
CA GLY A 4 19.54 57.99 50.25
C GLY A 4 18.81 58.27 48.90
N ILE A 5 18.89 57.51 47.79
CA ILE A 5 19.35 56.14 47.41
C ILE A 5 18.26 55.06 47.64
N ASN A 6 17.71 54.36 46.63
CA ASN A 6 17.99 54.23 45.17
C ASN A 6 16.67 54.02 44.35
N LYS A 7 16.53 54.60 43.14
CA LYS A 7 16.56 53.99 41.77
C LYS A 7 15.49 52.91 41.45
N ASN A 8 14.89 52.83 40.25
CA ASN A 8 15.01 53.66 39.03
C ASN A 8 13.72 53.61 38.17
N GLN A 9 13.60 54.50 37.17
CA GLN A 9 12.50 54.48 36.17
C GLN A 9 12.75 53.50 35.02
N VAL A 10 11.67 52.94 34.47
CA VAL A 10 11.41 52.84 33.01
C VAL A 10 9.92 53.20 32.78
N TYR A 11 9.56 53.67 31.59
CA TYR A 11 8.18 54.03 31.22
C TYR A 11 7.29 52.79 31.05
N LEU A 12 6.00 52.92 31.38
CA LEU A 12 4.95 51.98 30.99
C LEU A 12 4.13 52.64 29.87
N GLY A 13 4.18 52.08 28.66
CA GLY A 13 3.47 52.58 27.48
C GLY A 13 2.38 51.62 27.02
N PHE A 14 1.28 52.17 26.50
CA PHE A 14 0.17 51.41 25.92
C PHE A 14 0.60 50.66 24.63
N VAL A 15 0.25 49.38 24.53
CA VAL A 15 -0.38 48.82 23.33
C VAL A 15 -1.54 47.92 23.77
N LEU A 16 -2.67 48.02 23.06
CA LEU A 16 -3.80 47.11 23.19
C LEU A 16 -3.48 45.82 22.42
N VAL A 17 -3.21 44.71 23.12
CA VAL A 17 -3.17 43.40 22.45
C VAL A 17 -4.62 42.99 22.19
N ILE A 18 -5.06 43.20 20.95
CA ILE A 18 -6.23 42.53 20.41
C ILE A 18 -5.86 41.06 20.33
N LEU A 19 -6.57 40.19 21.06
CA LEU A 19 -6.52 38.76 20.81
C LEU A 19 -7.24 38.53 19.48
N LEU A 20 -6.50 38.64 18.38
CA LEU A 20 -6.97 38.21 17.08
C LEU A 20 -7.00 36.68 17.14
N LEU A 21 -8.16 36.13 17.48
CA LEU A 21 -8.51 34.80 17.02
C LEU A 21 -8.41 34.85 15.50
N MET A 22 -7.31 34.34 14.96
CA MET A 22 -7.30 33.92 13.57
C MET A 22 -8.26 32.74 13.51
N VAL A 23 -9.46 33.04 13.05
CA VAL A 23 -10.34 32.03 12.49
C VAL A 23 -9.55 31.50 11.30
N GLY A 24 -9.03 30.27 11.41
CA GLY A 24 -8.48 29.58 10.24
C GLY A 24 -9.57 29.54 9.16
N PRO A 25 -9.21 29.57 7.86
CA PRO A 25 -10.20 29.44 6.81
C PRO A 25 -11.04 28.20 7.09
N VAL A 26 -12.37 28.36 7.10
CA VAL A 26 -13.27 27.22 7.13
C VAL A 26 -13.19 26.65 5.73
N MET A 27 -12.32 25.65 5.56
CA MET A 27 -12.04 25.05 4.26
C MET A 27 -13.36 24.63 3.59
N GLY A 28 -13.48 24.93 2.30
CA GLY A 28 -14.64 24.51 1.52
C GLY A 28 -14.79 22.99 1.53
N SER A 29 -15.98 22.50 1.19
CA SER A 29 -16.27 21.06 1.03
C SER A 29 -15.69 20.51 -0.28
N GLY A 30 -14.41 20.78 -0.53
CA GLY A 30 -13.64 20.30 -1.68
C GLY A 30 -12.80 19.09 -1.32
N GLU A 31 -12.35 18.38 -2.35
CA GLU A 31 -11.51 17.19 -2.22
C GLU A 31 -10.09 17.56 -1.75
N ILE A 32 -9.45 16.68 -0.98
CA ILE A 32 -8.03 16.80 -0.62
C ILE A 32 -7.31 15.66 -1.33
N LEU A 33 -6.62 16.00 -2.44
CA LEU A 33 -5.94 15.02 -3.29
C LEU A 33 -4.61 14.54 -2.68
N PHE A 34 -4.04 15.36 -1.79
CA PHE A 34 -2.85 15.07 -0.99
C PHE A 34 -2.77 16.06 0.17
N GLU A 35 -2.45 15.57 1.37
CA GLU A 35 -2.01 16.38 2.51
C GLU A 35 -0.78 15.70 3.14
N GLY A 36 0.32 16.42 3.29
CA GLY A 36 1.58 15.84 3.77
C GLY A 36 2.74 16.83 3.93
N PRO A 37 3.94 16.35 4.30
CA PRO A 37 5.08 17.21 4.58
C PRO A 37 5.70 17.82 3.30
N LEU A 38 6.17 19.07 3.38
CA LEU A 38 6.92 19.69 2.29
C LEU A 38 8.37 19.15 2.21
N SER A 39 8.56 18.04 1.48
CA SER A 39 9.89 17.55 1.13
C SER A 39 10.57 18.45 0.10
N LEU A 40 11.80 18.92 0.39
CA LEU A 40 12.59 19.78 -0.50
C LEU A 40 13.98 19.20 -0.72
N SER A 41 14.47 19.21 -1.95
CA SER A 41 15.85 18.89 -2.28
C SER A 41 16.44 19.85 -3.34
N ASP A 42 17.76 20.01 -3.32
CA ASP A 42 18.51 20.80 -4.32
C ASP A 42 18.75 20.04 -5.64
N ASN A 43 18.13 18.86 -5.80
CA ASN A 43 18.20 18.04 -7.01
C ASN A 43 17.18 18.53 -8.06
N THR A 44 17.27 17.97 -9.27
CA THR A 44 16.23 18.09 -10.30
C THR A 44 15.26 16.90 -10.27
N VAL A 45 14.04 17.12 -10.75
CA VAL A 45 13.03 16.12 -11.09
C VAL A 45 12.68 16.27 -12.58
N GLU A 46 12.41 15.18 -13.28
CA GLU A 46 11.99 15.20 -14.68
C GLU A 46 10.46 15.28 -14.79
N ILE A 47 9.95 16.14 -15.67
CA ILE A 47 8.53 16.27 -15.98
C ILE A 47 8.34 16.32 -17.50
N SER A 48 7.49 15.47 -18.06
CA SER A 48 7.12 15.48 -19.48
C SER A 48 5.89 16.37 -19.75
N SER A 49 5.89 17.08 -20.89
CA SER A 49 4.72 17.85 -21.35
C SER A 49 3.76 16.99 -22.18
N TYR A 50 2.47 16.93 -21.81
CA TYR A 50 1.45 16.18 -22.57
C TYR A 50 1.15 16.77 -23.97
N VAL A 51 1.80 17.87 -24.35
CA VAL A 51 1.54 18.62 -25.61
C VAL A 51 2.66 18.47 -26.64
N SER A 52 3.87 18.11 -26.21
CA SER A 52 5.06 17.99 -27.05
C SER A 52 5.78 16.65 -26.89
N ASP A 53 5.44 15.89 -25.85
CA ASP A 53 6.14 14.69 -25.39
C ASP A 53 7.64 14.96 -25.03
N GLU A 54 8.03 16.24 -24.85
CA GLU A 54 9.35 16.62 -24.38
C GLU A 54 9.43 16.60 -22.84
N SER A 55 10.52 16.03 -22.31
CA SER A 55 10.87 16.00 -20.89
C SER A 55 11.74 17.17 -20.47
N TYR A 56 11.48 17.69 -19.26
CA TYR A 56 12.12 18.86 -18.67
C TYR A 56 12.66 18.54 -17.28
N GLU A 57 13.97 18.68 -17.07
CA GLU A 57 14.56 18.74 -15.73
C GLU A 57 14.21 20.09 -15.08
N ILE A 58 13.49 20.07 -13.94
CA ILE A 58 13.21 21.26 -13.13
C ILE A 58 13.72 21.08 -11.69
N PRO A 59 14.02 22.14 -10.93
CA PRO A 59 14.49 22.00 -9.55
C PRO A 59 13.37 21.50 -8.64
N ALA A 60 13.65 20.47 -7.84
CA ALA A 60 12.69 19.86 -6.91
C ALA A 60 12.26 20.85 -5.81
N ASN A 61 13.12 21.80 -5.42
CA ASN A 61 12.82 22.88 -4.47
C ASN A 61 11.96 24.04 -5.07
N THR A 62 10.98 23.70 -5.92
CA THR A 62 9.98 24.64 -6.49
C THR A 62 8.56 24.06 -6.33
N PRO A 63 7.47 24.85 -6.38
CA PRO A 63 6.11 24.33 -6.25
C PRO A 63 5.79 23.15 -7.17
N LEU A 64 6.15 23.24 -8.45
CA LEU A 64 5.94 22.15 -9.41
C LEU A 64 6.94 21.00 -9.20
N GLY A 65 8.15 21.30 -8.73
CA GLY A 65 9.14 20.28 -8.37
C GLY A 65 8.69 19.41 -7.21
N ALA A 66 8.22 20.02 -6.12
CA ALA A 66 7.68 19.33 -4.95
C ALA A 66 6.41 18.53 -5.32
N LEU A 67 5.51 19.13 -6.11
CA LEU A 67 4.31 18.46 -6.61
C LEU A 67 4.63 17.20 -7.42
N ALA A 68 5.70 17.23 -8.23
CA ALA A 68 6.17 16.07 -9.00
C ALA A 68 7.02 15.07 -8.20
N THR A 69 7.28 15.33 -6.92
CA THR A 69 7.84 14.32 -5.99
C THR A 69 6.77 13.58 -5.18
N VAL A 70 5.49 13.94 -5.33
CA VAL A 70 4.38 13.18 -4.75
C VAL A 70 4.10 11.95 -5.62
N VAL A 71 4.26 10.77 -5.03
CA VAL A 71 3.94 9.48 -5.66
C VAL A 71 2.43 9.38 -5.90
N ASP A 72 2.02 8.72 -6.98
CA ASP A 72 0.62 8.49 -7.38
C ASP A 72 -0.26 9.74 -7.57
N LEU A 73 0.35 10.93 -7.75
CA LEU A 73 -0.36 12.18 -8.05
C LEU A 73 -0.29 12.53 -9.56
N PRO A 74 -1.26 12.13 -10.40
CA PRO A 74 -1.18 12.27 -11.86
C PRO A 74 -1.30 13.73 -12.32
N LEU A 75 -0.20 14.30 -12.82
CA LEU A 75 -0.11 15.70 -13.27
C LEU A 75 -0.24 15.83 -14.80
N LYS A 76 -1.12 16.73 -15.27
CA LYS A 76 -1.15 17.14 -16.70
C LYS A 76 -0.38 18.46 -16.87
N ILE A 77 0.91 18.37 -17.16
CA ILE A 77 1.80 19.53 -17.31
C ILE A 77 1.96 19.93 -18.78
N THR A 78 2.02 21.23 -19.04
CA THR A 78 2.19 21.76 -20.39
C THR A 78 3.29 22.81 -20.54
N ASP A 79 4.04 22.68 -21.63
CA ASP A 79 5.11 23.58 -22.07
C ASP A 79 4.66 24.68 -23.05
N LYS A 80 3.34 24.86 -23.28
CA LYS A 80 2.78 25.94 -24.13
C LYS A 80 3.29 27.35 -23.80
N SER A 81 3.88 27.56 -22.62
CA SER A 81 4.46 28.82 -22.17
C SER A 81 6.00 28.80 -22.03
N PHE A 82 6.66 27.67 -22.30
CA PHE A 82 8.09 27.47 -22.02
C PHE A 82 9.00 28.30 -22.94
N GLU A 83 8.85 28.20 -24.27
CA GLU A 83 9.61 29.01 -25.25
C GLU A 83 9.59 30.52 -24.97
N LYS A 84 8.47 31.01 -24.43
CA LYS A 84 8.17 32.45 -24.28
C LYS A 84 8.52 33.01 -22.91
N ASN A 85 8.23 32.25 -21.85
CA ASN A 85 8.28 32.70 -20.46
C ASN A 85 9.21 31.86 -19.58
N GLY A 86 9.76 30.73 -20.07
CA GLY A 86 10.59 29.80 -19.28
C GLY A 86 9.82 28.94 -18.26
N ILE A 87 8.49 28.87 -18.37
CA ILE A 87 7.63 28.17 -17.41
C ILE A 87 6.84 27.02 -18.03
N LEU A 88 6.67 25.97 -17.22
CA LEU A 88 5.66 24.94 -17.38
C LEU A 88 4.38 25.36 -16.64
N MET A 89 3.22 24.91 -17.11
CA MET A 89 1.92 25.22 -16.50
C MET A 89 1.20 23.94 -16.09
N LEU A 90 0.52 23.99 -14.95
CA LEU A 90 -0.31 22.91 -14.41
C LEU A 90 -1.72 23.00 -15.01
N ASP A 91 -2.02 22.16 -16.01
CA ASP A 91 -3.37 22.09 -16.61
C ASP A 91 -4.29 21.13 -15.83
N ALA A 92 -3.79 20.12 -15.09
CA ALA A 92 -4.62 19.29 -14.20
C ALA A 92 -3.82 18.54 -13.11
N ILE A 93 -4.53 18.13 -12.06
CA ILE A 93 -4.16 17.04 -11.15
C ILE A 93 -5.36 16.08 -11.11
N GLY A 94 -5.15 14.79 -11.38
CA GLY A 94 -6.26 13.82 -11.43
C GLY A 94 -7.35 14.21 -12.43
N SER A 95 -8.61 14.10 -12.00
CA SER A 95 -9.81 14.49 -12.76
C SER A 95 -10.00 16.02 -12.90
N PHE A 96 -9.27 16.83 -12.13
CA PHE A 96 -9.50 18.27 -12.00
C PHE A 96 -8.76 19.08 -13.07
N GLU A 97 -9.32 19.07 -14.29
CA GLU A 97 -8.76 19.72 -15.48
C GLU A 97 -9.12 21.21 -15.64
N TYR A 98 -8.17 22.00 -16.15
CA TYR A 98 -8.33 23.41 -16.51
C TYR A 98 -9.42 23.65 -17.57
N ASP A 99 -10.65 23.96 -17.12
CA ASP A 99 -11.73 24.39 -18.01
C ASP A 99 -11.82 25.93 -18.12
N LYS A 100 -11.30 26.45 -19.23
CA LYS A 100 -11.38 27.87 -19.61
C LYS A 100 -12.80 28.40 -19.87
N ALA A 101 -13.76 27.55 -20.25
CA ALA A 101 -15.14 27.94 -20.49
C ALA A 101 -15.96 28.00 -19.18
N GLN A 102 -15.69 27.10 -18.23
CA GLN A 102 -16.25 27.12 -16.89
C GLN A 102 -15.47 28.00 -15.89
N GLY A 103 -14.35 28.58 -16.31
CA GLY A 103 -13.52 29.45 -15.48
C GLY A 103 -12.70 28.70 -14.41
N LYS A 104 -12.60 27.37 -14.53
CA LYS A 104 -11.86 26.50 -13.63
C LYS A 104 -10.35 26.63 -13.83
N THR A 105 -9.57 26.45 -12.77
CA THR A 105 -8.11 26.52 -12.79
C THR A 105 -7.54 25.85 -11.57
N TRP A 106 -6.27 25.47 -11.63
CA TRP A 106 -5.41 25.46 -10.46
C TRP A 106 -4.86 26.86 -10.15
N VAL A 107 -4.61 27.14 -8.86
CA VAL A 107 -3.76 28.23 -8.36
C VAL A 107 -2.83 27.68 -7.29
N CYS A 108 -1.61 28.20 -7.20
CA CYS A 108 -0.66 27.90 -6.13
C CYS A 108 -0.60 29.06 -5.12
N VAL A 109 -0.48 28.72 -3.84
CA VAL A 109 -0.31 29.65 -2.71
C VAL A 109 0.94 29.24 -1.95
N VAL A 110 1.82 30.20 -1.65
CA VAL A 110 3.02 29.98 -0.82
C VAL A 110 3.01 30.99 0.32
N ASN A 111 3.06 30.53 1.58
CA ASN A 111 2.97 31.36 2.79
C ASN A 111 1.78 32.35 2.76
N GLY A 112 0.61 31.87 2.34
CA GLY A 112 -0.61 32.68 2.20
C GLY A 112 -0.63 33.68 1.03
N ALA A 113 0.39 33.69 0.16
CA ALA A 113 0.44 34.52 -1.05
C ALA A 113 0.19 33.68 -2.31
N THR A 114 -0.91 33.94 -3.03
CA THR A 114 -1.19 33.33 -4.34
C THR A 114 -0.16 33.78 -5.37
N LEU A 115 0.41 32.83 -6.12
CA LEU A 115 1.38 33.09 -7.18
C LEU A 115 0.68 33.53 -8.47
N ASP A 116 1.23 34.54 -9.15
CA ASP A 116 0.85 34.94 -10.52
C ASP A 116 1.77 34.28 -11.55
N ASP A 117 1.71 32.96 -11.66
CA ASP A 117 2.62 32.13 -12.46
C ASP A 117 2.74 32.60 -13.92
N TYR A 118 1.61 32.87 -14.58
CA TYR A 118 1.56 33.27 -15.98
C TYR A 118 1.81 34.76 -16.21
N GLY A 119 1.41 35.63 -15.28
CA GLY A 119 1.57 37.08 -15.39
C GLY A 119 2.93 37.58 -14.90
N SER A 120 3.54 36.89 -13.95
CA SER A 120 4.81 37.22 -13.28
C SER A 120 5.81 36.03 -13.29
N PRO A 121 6.05 35.37 -14.44
CA PRO A 121 6.78 34.09 -14.52
C PRO A 121 8.23 34.13 -14.03
N GLU A 122 8.89 35.29 -14.05
CA GLU A 122 10.26 35.46 -13.55
C GLU A 122 10.39 35.33 -12.02
N THR A 123 9.28 35.39 -11.26
CA THR A 123 9.26 35.29 -9.79
C THR A 123 8.27 34.25 -9.25
N ASP A 124 7.18 34.02 -9.97
CA ASP A 124 6.01 33.28 -9.50
C ASP A 124 5.75 31.99 -10.31
N GLY A 125 6.50 31.76 -11.39
CA GLY A 125 6.38 30.55 -12.21
C GLY A 125 6.62 29.28 -11.39
N LEU A 126 5.77 28.26 -11.56
CA LEU A 126 5.73 27.10 -10.64
C LEU A 126 7.01 26.26 -10.65
N ASN A 127 7.80 26.29 -11.72
CA ASN A 127 9.12 25.67 -11.86
C ASN A 127 10.31 26.66 -11.67
N ILE A 128 10.04 27.88 -11.19
CA ILE A 128 11.01 29.00 -11.06
C ILE A 128 11.02 29.56 -9.63
N LYS A 129 9.85 29.61 -8.98
CA LYS A 129 9.66 30.00 -7.59
C LYS A 129 10.42 29.04 -6.67
N VAL A 130 11.55 29.46 -6.12
CA VAL A 130 12.29 28.66 -5.12
C VAL A 130 11.54 28.65 -3.79
N LEU A 131 11.43 27.47 -3.18
CA LEU A 131 10.89 27.21 -1.85
C LEU A 131 12.02 27.11 -0.82
N SER A 132 11.70 27.37 0.44
CA SER A 132 12.58 27.21 1.60
C SER A 132 11.98 26.24 2.62
N PRO A 133 12.79 25.52 3.42
CA PRO A 133 12.27 24.71 4.53
C PRO A 133 11.45 25.58 5.50
N GLY A 134 10.23 25.14 5.79
CA GLY A 134 9.25 25.91 6.58
C GLY A 134 8.39 26.90 5.77
N ASP A 135 8.42 26.86 4.43
CA ASP A 135 7.37 27.46 3.61
C ASP A 135 6.10 26.59 3.65
N GLU A 136 4.93 27.18 3.87
CA GLU A 136 3.63 26.53 3.63
C GLU A 136 3.30 26.61 2.13
N VAL A 137 2.91 25.50 1.50
CA VAL A 137 2.54 25.46 0.07
C VAL A 137 1.18 24.78 -0.10
N SER A 138 0.30 25.38 -0.90
CA SER A 138 -1.01 24.81 -1.19
C SER A 138 -1.40 25.05 -2.64
N PHE A 139 -1.99 24.05 -3.28
CA PHE A 139 -2.66 24.20 -4.56
C PHE A 139 -4.17 24.10 -4.35
N PHE A 140 -4.93 24.95 -5.03
CA PHE A 140 -6.39 24.93 -4.99
C PHE A 140 -6.95 24.93 -6.41
N TYR A 141 -7.95 24.09 -6.64
CA TYR A 141 -8.73 24.05 -7.87
C TYR A 141 -10.13 24.60 -7.64
N GLY A 142 -10.66 25.39 -8.59
CA GLY A 142 -12.04 25.88 -8.52
C GLY A 142 -12.35 26.95 -9.58
N GLU A 143 -13.53 27.56 -9.50
CA GLU A 143 -13.91 28.69 -10.36
C GLU A 143 -13.22 30.00 -9.92
N LYS A 144 -12.66 30.76 -10.88
CA LYS A 144 -11.97 32.03 -10.58
C LYS A 144 -12.92 33.09 -9.98
N PRO A 145 -12.56 33.75 -8.86
CA PRO A 145 -11.29 33.65 -8.12
C PRO A 145 -11.25 32.43 -7.18
N VAL A 146 -10.15 31.67 -7.22
CA VAL A 146 -9.96 30.46 -6.41
C VAL A 146 -9.25 30.79 -5.10
N SER A 147 -9.69 30.15 -4.02
CA SER A 147 -9.17 30.26 -2.64
C SER A 147 -9.58 29.02 -1.84
N ALA A 148 -9.00 28.81 -0.65
CA ALA A 148 -9.37 27.70 0.24
C ALA A 148 -10.89 27.68 0.62
N ASP A 149 -11.53 28.85 0.67
CA ASP A 149 -12.95 28.99 1.01
C ASP A 149 -13.89 28.50 -0.13
N ASN A 150 -13.39 28.34 -1.35
CA ASN A 150 -14.18 27.94 -2.53
C ASN A 150 -13.44 26.96 -3.47
N ALA A 151 -12.49 26.20 -2.92
CA ALA A 151 -11.82 25.12 -3.63
C ALA A 151 -12.77 23.93 -3.79
N GLU A 152 -12.75 23.30 -4.97
CA GLU A 152 -13.41 22.02 -5.26
C GLU A 152 -12.43 20.86 -5.11
N ALA A 153 -11.13 21.11 -5.28
CA ALA A 153 -10.06 20.19 -4.91
C ALA A 153 -8.82 20.95 -4.42
N SER A 154 -7.95 20.28 -3.67
CA SER A 154 -6.77 20.87 -3.06
C SER A 154 -5.61 19.89 -2.89
N VAL A 155 -4.39 20.42 -2.82
CA VAL A 155 -3.16 19.70 -2.43
C VAL A 155 -2.43 20.55 -1.40
N LEU A 156 -2.10 19.98 -0.26
CA LEU A 156 -1.61 20.70 0.93
C LEU A 156 -0.23 20.19 1.35
N PHE A 157 0.75 21.09 1.46
CA PHE A 157 2.08 20.81 2.00
C PHE A 157 2.34 21.67 3.24
N SER A 158 2.66 21.02 4.36
CA SER A 158 2.88 21.67 5.66
C SER A 158 4.22 21.27 6.31
N ASP A 159 4.55 21.94 7.42
CA ASP A 159 5.60 21.52 8.38
C ASP A 159 4.95 20.53 9.37
N GLU A 160 5.59 19.39 9.62
CA GLU A 160 5.11 18.35 10.55
C GLU A 160 4.80 18.85 11.97
N ASN A 161 5.27 20.06 12.34
CA ASN A 161 4.95 20.71 13.62
C ASN A 161 3.62 21.47 13.65
N SER A 162 2.84 21.59 12.57
CA SER A 162 1.57 22.35 12.56
C SER A 162 0.38 21.60 13.20
N GLY A 163 0.63 20.85 14.27
CA GLY A 163 -0.35 19.95 14.90
C GLY A 163 -1.56 20.66 15.51
N LEU A 164 -2.74 20.41 14.94
CA LEU A 164 -4.05 20.66 15.57
C LEU A 164 -4.70 19.36 16.05
N VAL A 165 -3.99 18.64 16.91
CA VAL A 165 -4.67 17.76 17.89
C VAL A 165 -5.47 18.67 18.83
N GLN A 166 -6.75 18.89 18.52
CA GLN A 166 -7.70 19.37 19.52
C GLN A 166 -8.24 18.18 20.31
N ASP A 167 -7.95 18.16 21.61
CA ASP A 167 -8.57 17.25 22.56
C ASP A 167 -10.09 17.27 22.40
N LEU A 168 -10.70 16.15 22.00
CA LEU A 168 -12.13 15.92 22.20
C LEU A 168 -12.36 15.65 23.70
N PRO A 169 -13.00 16.55 24.46
CA PRO A 169 -13.13 16.37 25.90
C PRO A 169 -14.17 15.29 26.23
N ASP A 170 -13.75 14.35 27.09
CA ASP A 170 -14.56 13.32 27.75
C ASP A 170 -15.95 13.84 28.17
N ASN A 171 -16.98 13.50 27.39
CA ASN A 171 -18.32 14.08 27.53
C ASN A 171 -19.28 13.12 28.25
N GLN A 172 -19.41 13.31 29.56
CA GLN A 172 -20.42 12.59 30.35
C GLN A 172 -21.83 13.13 30.10
N ASP A 173 -22.80 12.21 30.10
CA ASP A 173 -24.25 12.46 30.16
C ASP A 173 -24.62 13.68 31.02
N GLN A 174 -25.45 14.58 30.46
CA GLN A 174 -26.74 15.05 31.00
C GLN A 174 -27.51 15.83 29.91
N GLY A 175 -28.75 15.42 29.60
CA GLY A 175 -29.55 15.99 28.48
C GLY A 175 -30.55 17.11 28.83
N LEU A 176 -31.51 17.33 27.89
CA LEU A 176 -32.66 18.27 27.95
C LEU A 176 -32.30 19.76 27.68
N VAL A 177 -33.10 20.60 26.99
CA VAL A 177 -34.48 20.50 26.45
C VAL A 177 -34.66 21.35 25.17
N SER A 178 -35.74 21.10 24.42
CA SER A 178 -36.11 21.82 23.18
C SER A 178 -36.96 23.10 23.39
N ALA A 179 -36.67 24.15 22.60
CA ALA A 179 -37.59 25.15 22.03
C ALA A 179 -36.80 26.05 21.04
N GLY A 180 -37.30 26.52 19.88
CA GLY A 180 -38.62 26.31 19.25
C GLY A 180 -39.38 27.62 19.00
N ASP A 181 -39.23 28.22 17.82
CA ASP A 181 -40.15 29.25 17.27
C ASP A 181 -40.10 29.27 15.72
N GLN A 182 -41.07 29.91 15.06
CA GLN A 182 -41.41 29.62 13.64
C GLN A 182 -41.33 30.81 12.65
N ILE A 183 -41.10 30.50 11.38
CA ILE A 183 -41.55 31.29 10.21
C ILE A 183 -41.84 30.35 9.01
N GLU A 184 -42.82 30.72 8.18
CA GLU A 184 -43.50 29.80 7.25
C GLU A 184 -42.94 29.75 5.81
N GLU A 185 -42.98 28.54 5.25
CA GLU A 185 -43.10 28.12 3.84
C GLU A 185 -42.54 28.99 2.69
N GLY A 186 -41.57 28.43 1.96
CA GLY A 186 -41.03 28.95 0.69
C GLY A 186 -40.76 27.91 -0.41
N ASN A 187 -41.23 26.66 -0.25
CA ASN A 187 -41.09 25.55 -1.21
C ASN A 187 -39.65 25.31 -1.72
N SER A 188 -38.71 25.10 -0.80
CA SER A 188 -37.46 24.37 -1.09
C SER A 188 -37.77 22.87 -1.21
N LEU A 189 -37.15 22.19 -2.18
CA LEU A 189 -37.02 20.73 -2.09
C LEU A 189 -36.17 20.41 -0.86
N GLN A 190 -36.69 19.55 0.00
CA GLN A 190 -35.95 19.00 1.13
C GLN A 190 -35.06 17.90 0.58
N ILE A 191 -33.75 18.20 0.47
CA ILE A 191 -32.74 17.15 0.36
C ILE A 191 -32.50 16.71 1.79
N ASP A 192 -33.17 15.63 2.20
CA ASP A 192 -32.73 14.87 3.35
C ASP A 192 -31.36 14.27 3.00
N ALA A 193 -30.41 14.30 3.94
CA ALA A 193 -29.08 13.75 3.70
C ALA A 193 -29.16 12.22 3.79
N ASP A 194 -28.56 11.52 2.83
CA ASP A 194 -28.47 10.06 2.88
C ASP A 194 -27.75 9.62 4.16
N GLU A 195 -28.41 8.82 4.99
CA GLU A 195 -27.81 8.32 6.24
C GLU A 195 -26.89 7.11 6.00
N TRP A 196 -26.96 6.51 4.81
CA TRP A 196 -26.22 5.31 4.41
C TRP A 196 -26.13 5.17 2.89
N SER A 197 -25.22 4.30 2.46
CA SER A 197 -25.09 3.78 1.10
C SER A 197 -24.84 2.27 1.12
N ILE A 198 -24.88 1.65 -0.05
CA ILE A 198 -24.45 0.27 -0.28
C ILE A 198 -23.50 0.24 -1.49
N SER A 199 -22.31 -0.30 -1.27
CA SER A 199 -21.35 -0.57 -2.34
C SER A 199 -21.74 -1.86 -3.08
N LEU A 200 -21.69 -1.81 -4.41
CA LEU A 200 -21.83 -2.96 -5.30
C LEU A 200 -20.55 -3.11 -6.13
N THR A 201 -19.93 -4.29 -6.08
CA THR A 201 -18.67 -4.59 -6.79
C THR A 201 -18.82 -5.84 -7.65
N GLY A 202 -18.37 -5.77 -8.91
CA GLY A 202 -18.39 -6.89 -9.85
C GLY A 202 -17.54 -6.62 -11.10
N ALA A 203 -18.12 -6.75 -12.29
CA ALA A 203 -17.48 -6.37 -13.56
C ALA A 203 -17.28 -4.84 -13.68
N ILE A 204 -18.11 -4.10 -12.95
CA ILE A 204 -17.99 -2.67 -12.65
C ILE A 204 -18.30 -2.49 -11.15
N SER A 205 -18.02 -1.31 -10.59
CA SER A 205 -18.38 -0.97 -9.21
C SER A 205 -19.19 0.33 -9.16
N ASP A 206 -20.16 0.41 -8.25
CA ASP A 206 -21.03 1.57 -8.06
C ASP A 206 -21.47 1.69 -6.59
N GLU A 207 -21.78 2.91 -6.14
CA GLU A 207 -22.24 3.19 -4.77
C GLU A 207 -23.67 3.74 -4.78
N ILE A 208 -24.61 2.91 -4.31
CA ILE A 208 -26.02 3.29 -4.24
C ILE A 208 -26.31 3.94 -2.89
N ASN A 209 -26.55 5.24 -2.87
CA ASN A 209 -27.00 5.96 -1.67
C ASN A 209 -28.45 5.63 -1.28
N GLN A 210 -28.82 5.96 -0.04
CA GLN A 210 -30.16 5.72 0.50
C GLN A 210 -31.29 6.20 -0.43
N THR A 211 -31.22 7.44 -0.90
CA THR A 211 -32.26 8.04 -1.76
C THR A 211 -32.42 7.26 -3.06
N PHE A 212 -31.31 6.91 -3.73
CA PHE A 212 -31.36 6.14 -4.97
C PHE A 212 -31.83 4.69 -4.74
N PHE A 213 -31.49 4.08 -3.61
CA PHE A 213 -32.03 2.78 -3.21
C PHE A 213 -33.55 2.85 -2.99
N GLU A 214 -34.05 3.87 -2.30
CA GLU A 214 -35.47 4.04 -1.99
C GLU A 214 -36.30 4.37 -3.25
N GLU A 215 -35.80 5.24 -4.13
CA GLU A 215 -36.41 5.47 -5.46
C GLU A 215 -36.40 4.19 -6.32
N SER A 216 -35.27 3.46 -6.35
CA SER A 216 -35.15 2.20 -7.09
C SER A 216 -36.07 1.12 -6.54
N ALA A 217 -36.20 0.98 -5.23
CA ALA A 217 -37.14 0.08 -4.57
C ALA A 217 -38.61 0.42 -4.85
N SER A 218 -38.93 1.67 -5.23
CA SER A 218 -40.28 2.05 -5.66
C SER A 218 -40.63 1.54 -7.07
N CYS A 219 -39.64 1.49 -7.98
CA CYS A 219 -39.80 1.06 -9.37
C CYS A 219 -39.53 -0.44 -9.58
N HIS A 220 -38.65 -1.02 -8.77
CA HIS A 220 -38.15 -2.39 -8.86
C HIS A 220 -38.44 -3.20 -7.58
N LYS A 221 -39.63 -2.98 -6.99
CA LYS A 221 -40.02 -3.55 -5.70
C LYS A 221 -40.04 -5.09 -5.68
N GLY A 222 -39.31 -5.66 -4.73
CA GLY A 222 -39.47 -7.04 -4.24
C GLY A 222 -40.17 -7.08 -2.87
N SER A 223 -40.61 -8.27 -2.48
CA SER A 223 -41.31 -8.48 -1.20
C SER A 223 -41.19 -9.92 -0.70
N PHE A 224 -40.98 -10.09 0.61
CA PHE A 224 -40.96 -11.39 1.27
C PHE A 224 -41.77 -11.35 2.57
N THR A 225 -42.47 -12.42 2.92
CA THR A 225 -43.16 -12.56 4.21
C THR A 225 -42.59 -13.75 4.98
N ASP A 226 -42.14 -13.52 6.22
CA ASP A 226 -41.58 -14.57 7.07
C ASP A 226 -42.64 -15.46 7.76
N GLU A 227 -42.20 -16.49 8.48
CA GLU A 227 -43.10 -17.43 9.17
C GLU A 227 -43.89 -16.80 10.34
N ASP A 228 -43.40 -15.70 10.91
CA ASP A 228 -44.07 -14.92 11.96
C ASP A 228 -45.09 -13.91 11.38
N GLY A 229 -45.02 -13.66 10.07
CA GLY A 229 -45.95 -12.82 9.32
C GLY A 229 -45.46 -11.39 9.06
N ASN A 230 -44.16 -11.11 9.19
CA ASN A 230 -43.60 -9.79 8.88
C ASN A 230 -43.38 -9.64 7.37
N GLU A 231 -43.90 -8.56 6.78
CA GLU A 231 -43.71 -8.22 5.36
C GLU A 231 -42.45 -7.36 5.17
N TYR A 232 -41.38 -7.95 4.65
CA TYR A 232 -40.17 -7.23 4.25
C TYR A 232 -40.27 -6.74 2.80
N THR A 233 -39.75 -5.55 2.52
CA THR A 233 -39.73 -4.99 1.16
C THR A 233 -38.45 -4.22 0.87
N GLY A 234 -38.04 -4.21 -0.40
CA GLY A 234 -36.85 -3.53 -0.90
C GLY A 234 -36.58 -3.93 -2.35
N ILE A 235 -35.30 -4.08 -2.73
CA ILE A 235 -34.89 -4.46 -4.09
C ILE A 235 -34.59 -5.97 -4.14
N PRO A 236 -35.09 -6.73 -5.15
CA PRO A 236 -34.68 -8.10 -5.43
C PRO A 236 -33.17 -8.22 -5.60
N LEU A 237 -32.55 -9.17 -4.90
CA LEU A 237 -31.09 -9.35 -4.88
C LEU A 237 -30.54 -9.44 -6.30
N TRP A 238 -31.18 -10.23 -7.16
CA TRP A 238 -30.76 -10.46 -8.55
C TRP A 238 -30.62 -9.17 -9.39
N ARG A 239 -31.35 -8.10 -9.05
CA ARG A 239 -31.24 -6.79 -9.73
C ARG A 239 -30.05 -5.97 -9.27
N LEU A 240 -29.58 -6.18 -8.04
CA LEU A 240 -28.36 -5.58 -7.52
C LEU A 240 -27.12 -6.34 -8.03
N LEU A 241 -27.24 -7.66 -8.23
CA LEU A 241 -26.22 -8.41 -8.98
C LEU A 241 -26.15 -7.91 -10.43
N GLY A 242 -27.32 -7.79 -11.09
CA GLY A 242 -27.44 -7.28 -12.46
C GLY A 242 -27.04 -5.82 -12.67
N TRP A 243 -26.81 -5.07 -11.58
CA TRP A 243 -26.27 -3.71 -11.65
C TRP A 243 -24.77 -3.70 -11.94
N VAL A 244 -24.07 -4.80 -11.64
CA VAL A 244 -22.61 -4.93 -11.67
C VAL A 244 -22.11 -6.27 -12.26
N ASP A 245 -22.95 -7.11 -12.87
CA ASP A 245 -22.52 -8.39 -13.48
C ASP A 245 -22.07 -8.28 -14.95
N ASP A 246 -22.25 -7.11 -15.58
CA ASP A 246 -21.49 -6.60 -16.73
C ASP A 246 -21.51 -5.05 -16.78
N GLU A 247 -21.10 -4.42 -17.89
CA GLU A 247 -21.07 -2.96 -18.07
C GLU A 247 -22.48 -2.28 -18.15
N VAL A 248 -23.58 -3.04 -18.16
CA VAL A 248 -24.93 -2.54 -18.43
C VAL A 248 -25.78 -2.49 -17.15
N SER A 249 -25.53 -1.56 -16.23
CA SER A 249 -26.21 -1.53 -14.91
C SER A 249 -27.75 -1.48 -14.92
N HIS A 250 -28.41 -1.07 -16.01
CA HIS A 250 -29.87 -0.96 -16.06
C HIS A 250 -30.49 -1.16 -17.45
N GLY A 251 -31.72 -1.66 -17.48
CA GLY A 251 -32.57 -1.69 -18.67
C GLY A 251 -33.24 -3.04 -18.90
N SER A 252 -33.33 -3.46 -20.16
CA SER A 252 -33.80 -4.80 -20.55
C SER A 252 -32.67 -5.82 -20.69
N GLU A 253 -31.42 -5.37 -20.63
CA GLU A 253 -30.21 -6.19 -20.78
C GLU A 253 -29.31 -6.11 -19.53
N GLY A 254 -29.62 -5.23 -18.57
CA GLY A 254 -28.92 -5.09 -17.27
C GLY A 254 -29.31 -6.15 -16.24
N PHE A 255 -29.02 -7.38 -16.60
CA PHE A 255 -28.84 -8.55 -15.74
C PHE A 255 -28.32 -9.67 -16.63
N ASN A 256 -27.08 -10.11 -16.39
CA ASN A 256 -26.42 -11.06 -17.25
C ASN A 256 -26.88 -12.49 -16.93
N ASP A 257 -28.02 -12.89 -17.52
CA ASP A 257 -28.57 -14.26 -17.47
C ASP A 257 -27.47 -15.33 -17.68
N ALA A 258 -26.50 -15.07 -18.57
CA ALA A 258 -25.42 -16.00 -18.88
C ALA A 258 -24.37 -16.10 -17.76
N ALA A 259 -23.99 -15.00 -17.11
CA ALA A 259 -23.13 -14.98 -15.92
C ALA A 259 -23.81 -15.69 -14.75
N PHE A 260 -25.07 -15.37 -14.50
CA PHE A 260 -25.83 -16.01 -13.43
C PHE A 260 -26.02 -17.52 -13.66
N GLU A 261 -26.38 -17.95 -14.88
CA GLU A 261 -26.49 -19.38 -15.25
C GLU A 261 -25.14 -20.12 -15.22
N SER A 262 -24.03 -19.48 -15.61
CA SER A 262 -22.70 -20.12 -15.67
C SER A 262 -22.02 -20.23 -14.31
N GLY A 263 -22.15 -19.22 -13.45
CA GLY A 263 -21.95 -19.33 -12.00
C GLY A 263 -20.84 -18.45 -11.41
N TYR A 264 -21.21 -17.55 -10.50
CA TYR A 264 -20.30 -16.77 -9.66
C TYR A 264 -20.64 -16.91 -8.16
N VAL A 265 -19.82 -16.33 -7.30
CA VAL A 265 -20.06 -16.19 -5.85
C VAL A 265 -20.53 -14.77 -5.56
N VAL A 266 -21.58 -14.65 -4.76
CA VAL A 266 -22.09 -13.39 -4.22
C VAL A 266 -21.69 -13.33 -2.74
N VAL A 267 -20.85 -12.37 -2.37
CA VAL A 267 -20.61 -12.04 -0.96
C VAL A 267 -21.58 -10.94 -0.55
N VAL A 268 -22.17 -11.07 0.64
CA VAL A 268 -23.04 -10.06 1.25
C VAL A 268 -22.49 -9.73 2.62
N LYS A 269 -22.11 -8.47 2.85
CA LYS A 269 -21.25 -8.04 3.96
C LYS A 269 -21.89 -6.89 4.74
N ALA A 270 -21.82 -7.01 6.07
CA ALA A 270 -22.38 -6.06 7.02
C ALA A 270 -21.31 -5.12 7.60
N GLY A 271 -21.75 -3.93 8.04
CA GLY A 271 -20.87 -2.91 8.63
C GLY A 271 -20.25 -3.28 9.99
N ASP A 272 -20.56 -4.46 10.54
CA ASP A 272 -19.87 -5.05 11.70
C ASP A 272 -18.79 -6.09 11.30
N GLY A 273 -18.54 -6.24 10.00
CA GLY A 273 -17.61 -7.23 9.43
C GLY A 273 -18.21 -8.63 9.23
N TYR A 274 -19.50 -8.84 9.51
CA TYR A 274 -20.15 -10.13 9.27
C TYR A 274 -20.48 -10.32 7.78
N SER A 275 -19.97 -11.39 7.16
CA SER A 275 -20.20 -11.70 5.75
C SER A 275 -20.83 -13.08 5.51
N ARG A 276 -21.45 -13.23 4.34
CA ARG A 276 -21.96 -14.50 3.81
C ARG A 276 -21.73 -14.63 2.31
N GLU A 277 -21.18 -15.76 1.91
CA GLU A 277 -21.06 -16.20 0.52
C GLU A 277 -22.29 -17.00 0.09
N PHE A 278 -22.71 -16.81 -1.17
CA PHE A 278 -23.75 -17.58 -1.85
C PHE A 278 -23.30 -17.87 -3.28
N SER A 279 -23.40 -19.11 -3.75
CA SER A 279 -23.25 -19.35 -5.20
C SER A 279 -24.55 -18.98 -5.92
N THR A 280 -24.47 -18.38 -7.12
CA THR A 280 -25.69 -18.15 -7.93
C THR A 280 -26.46 -19.44 -8.23
N LYS A 281 -25.79 -20.60 -8.18
CA LYS A 281 -26.38 -21.95 -8.31
C LYS A 281 -27.42 -22.28 -7.22
N ASP A 282 -27.29 -21.66 -6.05
CA ASP A 282 -28.19 -21.83 -4.90
C ASP A 282 -29.16 -20.64 -4.74
N LEU A 283 -29.02 -19.61 -5.58
CA LEU A 283 -29.89 -18.44 -5.67
C LEU A 283 -30.91 -18.59 -6.83
N THR A 284 -31.81 -17.61 -6.95
CA THR A 284 -32.78 -17.53 -8.06
C THR A 284 -33.06 -16.07 -8.41
N THR A 285 -33.48 -15.82 -9.65
CA THR A 285 -34.02 -14.53 -10.13
C THR A 285 -35.45 -14.26 -9.62
N SER A 286 -35.73 -14.58 -8.35
CA SER A 286 -37.03 -14.36 -7.72
C SER A 286 -37.07 -13.00 -7.03
N ASP A 287 -38.17 -12.27 -7.21
CA ASP A 287 -38.48 -11.03 -6.48
C ASP A 287 -38.85 -11.28 -4.98
N GLU A 288 -38.72 -12.53 -4.51
CA GLU A 288 -38.86 -12.96 -3.11
C GLU A 288 -37.52 -13.10 -2.35
N ILE A 289 -36.37 -13.05 -3.04
CA ILE A 289 -35.05 -12.91 -2.39
C ILE A 289 -34.63 -11.45 -2.55
N ILE A 290 -34.61 -10.71 -1.44
CA ILE A 290 -34.52 -9.24 -1.47
C ILE A 290 -33.48 -8.71 -0.49
N ILE A 291 -32.85 -7.60 -0.87
CA ILE A 291 -32.23 -6.67 0.07
C ILE A 291 -33.35 -5.71 0.50
N ALA A 292 -33.87 -5.95 1.70
CA ALA A 292 -34.94 -5.16 2.29
C ALA A 292 -34.36 -3.91 2.99
N ASN A 293 -35.05 -2.78 2.83
CA ASN A 293 -34.85 -1.56 3.63
C ASN A 293 -36.05 -1.26 4.56
N ASN A 294 -37.17 -1.98 4.38
CA ASN A 294 -38.38 -1.83 5.18
C ASN A 294 -38.93 -3.18 5.67
N MET A 295 -39.58 -3.16 6.84
CA MET A 295 -40.32 -4.28 7.43
C MET A 295 -41.66 -3.77 7.97
N ASN A 296 -42.76 -4.43 7.59
CA ASN A 296 -44.15 -4.07 7.90
C ASN A 296 -44.56 -2.63 7.47
N GLY A 297 -43.83 -2.04 6.51
CA GLY A 297 -44.08 -0.70 5.99
C GLY A 297 -43.34 0.44 6.70
N GLU A 298 -42.48 0.11 7.67
CA GLU A 298 -41.58 1.05 8.36
C GLU A 298 -40.11 0.64 8.09
N PRO A 299 -39.11 1.53 8.27
CA PRO A 299 -37.69 1.18 8.14
C PRO A 299 -37.25 0.02 9.05
N LEU A 300 -36.15 -0.64 8.70
CA LEU A 300 -35.57 -1.71 9.53
C LEU A 300 -35.13 -1.19 10.91
N ALA A 301 -35.24 -2.05 11.93
CA ALA A 301 -34.86 -1.70 13.29
C ALA A 301 -33.34 -1.43 13.41
N ALA A 302 -32.99 -0.23 13.87
CA ALA A 302 -31.63 0.17 14.21
C ALA A 302 -31.19 -0.26 15.63
N ASP A 303 -32.12 -0.78 16.45
CA ASP A 303 -31.87 -1.24 17.82
C ASP A 303 -32.26 -2.72 18.04
N GLY A 304 -31.75 -3.30 19.12
CA GLY A 304 -31.98 -4.70 19.52
C GLY A 304 -30.70 -5.53 19.65
N GLU A 305 -30.83 -6.83 19.91
CA GLU A 305 -29.68 -7.76 19.99
C GLU A 305 -29.02 -8.05 18.63
N LYS A 306 -29.72 -7.70 17.53
CA LYS A 306 -29.28 -7.81 16.14
C LYS A 306 -29.91 -6.69 15.31
N PRO A 307 -29.34 -5.47 15.29
CA PRO A 307 -29.82 -4.41 14.42
C PRO A 307 -29.82 -4.88 12.96
N SER A 308 -30.76 -4.37 12.18
CA SER A 308 -30.93 -4.74 10.76
C SER A 308 -30.93 -3.52 9.83
N TYR A 309 -31.07 -2.30 10.37
CA TYR A 309 -30.80 -1.05 9.65
C TYR A 309 -29.33 -1.00 9.19
N PRO A 310 -29.01 -0.45 8.01
CA PRO A 310 -29.95 0.08 7.02
C PRO A 310 -30.64 -1.02 6.20
N LEU A 311 -29.89 -2.07 5.82
CA LEU A 311 -30.30 -3.07 4.83
C LEU A 311 -30.17 -4.51 5.35
N LYS A 312 -31.07 -5.40 4.89
CA LYS A 312 -31.11 -6.81 5.29
C LYS A 312 -31.50 -7.76 4.16
N LEU A 313 -30.72 -8.82 3.97
CA LEU A 313 -31.00 -9.92 3.07
C LEU A 313 -32.05 -10.85 3.70
N VAL A 314 -33.16 -11.05 3.01
CA VAL A 314 -34.25 -11.97 3.40
C VAL A 314 -34.83 -12.68 2.17
N GLY A 315 -35.49 -13.82 2.39
CA GLY A 315 -36.13 -14.59 1.34
C GLY A 315 -36.41 -16.04 1.75
N PRO A 316 -37.12 -16.82 0.91
CA PRO A 316 -37.63 -18.15 1.29
C PRO A 316 -36.53 -19.20 1.54
N THR A 317 -35.32 -19.01 1.01
CA THR A 317 -34.14 -19.84 1.27
C THR A 317 -33.17 -19.20 2.27
N ILE A 318 -33.32 -17.90 2.57
CA ILE A 318 -32.42 -17.12 3.39
C ILE A 318 -32.82 -17.24 4.87
N THR A 319 -32.17 -18.17 5.59
CA THR A 319 -32.56 -18.50 6.97
C THR A 319 -31.38 -18.46 7.95
N GLY A 320 -31.68 -18.20 9.22
CA GLY A 320 -30.69 -18.21 10.29
C GLY A 320 -29.53 -17.23 10.04
N GLY A 321 -28.31 -17.74 10.03
CA GLY A 321 -27.10 -16.94 9.80
C GLY A 321 -26.93 -16.42 8.37
N ASN A 322 -27.77 -16.84 7.42
CA ASN A 322 -27.72 -16.34 6.04
C ASN A 322 -28.54 -15.05 5.86
N SER A 323 -29.42 -14.70 6.80
CA SER A 323 -30.11 -13.41 6.79
C SER A 323 -29.20 -12.33 7.40
N VAL A 324 -28.26 -11.85 6.58
CA VAL A 324 -27.39 -10.72 6.91
C VAL A 324 -28.24 -9.46 7.07
N GLY A 325 -27.99 -8.68 8.12
CA GLY A 325 -28.57 -7.34 8.35
C GLY A 325 -27.45 -6.34 8.62
N ASN A 326 -27.75 -5.04 8.62
CA ASN A 326 -26.73 -3.99 8.60
C ASN A 326 -25.79 -4.10 7.38
N ILE A 327 -26.34 -4.49 6.22
CA ILE A 327 -25.58 -4.66 4.97
C ILE A 327 -25.08 -3.30 4.48
N VAL A 328 -23.81 -3.27 4.09
CA VAL A 328 -23.13 -2.10 3.48
C VAL A 328 -22.52 -2.42 2.11
N GLU A 329 -22.41 -3.70 1.75
CA GLU A 329 -21.62 -4.14 0.59
C GLU A 329 -22.10 -5.48 0.01
N ILE A 330 -22.11 -5.58 -1.32
CA ILE A 330 -22.33 -6.81 -2.09
C ILE A 330 -21.26 -6.92 -3.18
N GLU A 331 -20.63 -8.08 -3.28
CA GLU A 331 -19.45 -8.34 -4.12
C GLU A 331 -19.67 -9.59 -4.99
N LEU A 332 -19.30 -9.53 -6.27
CA LEU A 332 -19.46 -10.62 -7.24
C LEU A 332 -18.11 -11.25 -7.63
N ILE A 333 -17.71 -12.28 -6.90
CA ILE A 333 -16.42 -12.96 -7.12
C ILE A 333 -16.56 -14.05 -8.18
N GLY A 334 -15.67 -14.02 -9.19
CA GLY A 334 -15.59 -15.04 -10.24
C GLY A 334 -16.63 -14.89 -11.36
N LEU A 335 -16.93 -13.66 -11.77
CA LEU A 335 -17.74 -13.38 -12.96
C LEU A 335 -17.04 -13.92 -14.24
N PRO A 336 -17.74 -14.65 -15.13
CA PRO A 336 -17.15 -15.15 -16.37
C PRO A 336 -17.17 -14.12 -17.51
N VAL A 337 -16.09 -14.07 -18.29
CA VAL A 337 -15.83 -13.00 -19.26
C VAL A 337 -16.56 -13.22 -20.59
N PHE A 338 -17.76 -12.63 -20.75
CA PHE A 338 -18.52 -12.68 -22.01
C PHE A 338 -18.12 -11.55 -22.97
N SER A 339 -17.16 -11.82 -23.86
CA SER A 339 -16.82 -10.89 -24.94
C SER A 339 -18.03 -10.52 -25.84
N GLU A 340 -18.14 -9.24 -26.18
CA GLU A 340 -19.28 -8.67 -26.91
C GLU A 340 -19.50 -9.28 -28.31
N LYS A 341 -20.78 -9.34 -28.72
CA LYS A 341 -21.21 -9.94 -29.99
C LYS A 341 -20.96 -9.03 -31.20
N SER A 342 -19.77 -9.12 -31.80
CA SER A 342 -19.62 -8.70 -33.21
C SER A 342 -20.36 -9.66 -34.16
N GLY A 343 -21.03 -9.11 -35.17
CA GLY A 343 -22.08 -9.82 -35.91
C GLY A 343 -21.60 -10.70 -37.07
N SER A 344 -21.94 -12.00 -36.99
CA SER A 344 -22.10 -12.97 -38.09
C SER A 344 -21.00 -13.09 -39.17
N ASP A 345 -20.31 -14.23 -39.18
CA ASP A 345 -20.60 -15.25 -40.20
C ASP A 345 -20.38 -16.67 -39.60
N SER A 346 -20.82 -17.71 -40.28
CA SER A 346 -20.91 -19.08 -39.76
C SER A 346 -20.04 -20.10 -40.50
N THR A 347 -18.84 -20.39 -39.99
CA THR A 347 -18.10 -21.63 -40.31
C THR A 347 -17.07 -21.99 -39.25
N GLU A 348 -16.92 -23.30 -39.01
CA GLU A 348 -15.82 -23.99 -38.30
C GLU A 348 -15.61 -23.61 -36.82
N GLN A 349 -16.27 -24.37 -35.95
CA GLN A 349 -16.14 -24.33 -34.50
C GLN A 349 -14.80 -24.93 -34.03
N SER A 350 -13.77 -24.09 -33.93
CA SER A 350 -12.60 -24.38 -33.09
C SER A 350 -12.95 -24.11 -31.62
N GLU A 351 -12.49 -24.98 -30.71
CA GLU A 351 -12.49 -24.70 -29.28
C GLU A 351 -11.47 -23.60 -28.98
N GLN A 352 -11.88 -22.33 -29.10
CA GLN A 352 -11.11 -21.20 -28.59
C GLN A 352 -11.12 -21.30 -27.07
N LYS A 353 -10.00 -21.76 -26.49
CA LYS A 353 -9.78 -21.69 -25.06
C LYS A 353 -9.85 -20.23 -24.61
N GLU A 354 -10.54 -20.02 -23.51
CA GLU A 354 -10.42 -18.82 -22.68
C GLU A 354 -8.96 -18.59 -22.28
N ILE A 355 -8.55 -17.33 -22.18
CA ILE A 355 -7.18 -16.95 -21.81
C ILE A 355 -7.20 -16.68 -20.31
N PRO A 356 -6.47 -17.47 -19.48
CA PRO A 356 -6.27 -17.17 -18.07
C PRO A 356 -5.80 -15.73 -17.89
N GLN A 357 -6.44 -15.03 -16.97
CA GLN A 357 -6.03 -13.70 -16.53
C GLN A 357 -5.15 -13.83 -15.28
N ILE A 358 -4.62 -12.71 -14.81
CA ILE A 358 -3.95 -12.56 -13.53
C ILE A 358 -4.65 -11.42 -12.80
N HIS A 359 -5.19 -11.73 -11.64
CA HIS A 359 -5.67 -10.76 -10.66
C HIS A 359 -4.48 -10.24 -9.86
N ILE A 360 -4.41 -8.94 -9.66
CA ILE A 360 -3.33 -8.25 -8.92
C ILE A 360 -4.04 -7.38 -7.90
N VAL A 361 -3.74 -7.57 -6.61
CA VAL A 361 -4.50 -6.95 -5.51
C VAL A 361 -3.55 -6.48 -4.42
N LYS A 362 -3.67 -5.21 -4.00
CA LYS A 362 -2.91 -4.63 -2.88
C LYS A 362 -3.78 -4.55 -1.64
N TYR A 363 -3.27 -5.06 -0.53
CA TYR A 363 -3.93 -5.06 0.76
C TYR A 363 -3.40 -3.98 1.72
N GLU A 364 -4.31 -3.49 2.55
CA GLU A 364 -4.08 -2.67 3.74
C GLU A 364 -3.26 -3.42 4.82
N THR A 365 -2.97 -2.72 5.91
CA THR A 365 -2.22 -3.19 7.08
C THR A 365 -2.87 -4.39 7.79
N ASP A 366 -4.17 -4.62 7.60
CA ASP A 366 -4.88 -5.82 8.08
C ASP A 366 -4.64 -7.09 7.24
N GLY A 367 -3.97 -6.94 6.08
CA GLY A 367 -3.69 -8.00 5.11
C GLY A 367 -4.92 -8.57 4.40
N LYS A 368 -6.02 -7.80 4.31
CA LYS A 368 -7.31 -8.24 3.73
C LYS A 368 -8.13 -7.16 3.04
N THR A 369 -8.15 -5.96 3.61
CA THR A 369 -8.88 -4.82 3.05
C THR A 369 -8.16 -4.37 1.78
N ILE A 370 -8.87 -4.25 0.66
CA ILE A 370 -8.26 -3.93 -0.64
C ILE A 370 -8.03 -2.42 -0.74
N ILE A 371 -6.81 -2.02 -1.10
CA ILE A 371 -6.45 -0.63 -1.44
C ILE A 371 -6.71 -0.39 -2.93
N ASN A 372 -6.25 -1.31 -3.78
CA ASN A 372 -6.28 -1.19 -5.23
C ASN A 372 -6.16 -2.59 -5.85
N GLU A 373 -6.83 -2.83 -6.97
CA GLU A 373 -6.74 -4.09 -7.70
C GLU A 373 -6.93 -3.91 -9.21
N THR A 374 -6.39 -4.86 -9.98
CA THR A 374 -6.58 -4.93 -11.44
C THR A 374 -6.47 -6.36 -11.94
N THR A 375 -6.94 -6.62 -13.16
CA THR A 375 -6.90 -7.94 -13.79
C THR A 375 -6.41 -7.82 -15.24
N VAL A 376 -5.36 -8.56 -15.59
CA VAL A 376 -4.66 -8.46 -16.89
C VAL A 376 -4.43 -9.84 -17.51
N ASP A 377 -4.34 -9.93 -18.83
CA ASP A 377 -3.95 -11.14 -19.55
C ASP A 377 -2.64 -10.97 -20.34
N TYR A 378 -2.14 -12.05 -20.95
CA TYR A 378 -0.87 -12.00 -21.69
C TYR A 378 -0.91 -11.06 -22.91
N GLN A 379 -2.09 -10.82 -23.51
CA GLN A 379 -2.21 -9.93 -24.67
C GLN A 379 -2.08 -8.49 -24.22
N TRP A 380 -2.76 -8.13 -23.13
CA TRP A 380 -2.57 -6.83 -22.48
C TRP A 380 -1.10 -6.65 -22.04
N MET A 381 -0.47 -7.68 -21.45
CA MET A 381 0.94 -7.63 -21.07
C MET A 381 1.90 -7.49 -22.28
N GLU A 382 1.70 -8.22 -23.37
CA GLU A 382 2.55 -8.17 -24.58
C GLU A 382 2.37 -6.87 -25.40
N ASP A 383 1.21 -6.19 -25.29
CA ASP A 383 0.94 -4.90 -25.94
C ASP A 383 1.32 -3.66 -25.10
N ASN A 384 1.32 -3.74 -23.76
CA ASN A 384 1.49 -2.56 -22.88
C ASN A 384 2.78 -2.52 -22.03
N LEU A 385 3.43 -3.66 -21.75
CA LEU A 385 4.60 -3.75 -20.85
C LEU A 385 5.82 -4.36 -21.56
N GLU A 386 7.02 -4.28 -20.95
CA GLU A 386 8.22 -4.84 -21.58
C GLU A 386 8.19 -6.38 -21.61
N VAL A 387 8.42 -6.93 -22.80
CA VAL A 387 8.46 -8.38 -23.04
C VAL A 387 9.88 -8.90 -22.82
N ILE A 388 10.09 -9.43 -21.61
CA ILE A 388 11.33 -10.06 -21.18
C ILE A 388 11.51 -11.41 -21.88
N GLY A 389 12.68 -11.60 -22.50
CA GLY A 389 13.08 -12.86 -23.14
C GLY A 389 12.68 -12.99 -24.61
N ASP A 390 13.54 -13.63 -25.42
CA ASP A 390 13.37 -13.75 -26.87
C ASP A 390 12.79 -15.11 -27.33
N GLY A 391 12.39 -15.96 -26.38
CA GLY A 391 11.96 -17.34 -26.61
C GLY A 391 13.07 -18.32 -27.04
N LYS A 392 14.35 -17.95 -26.93
CA LYS A 392 15.52 -18.79 -27.29
C LYS A 392 16.61 -18.81 -26.21
N THR A 393 16.89 -17.65 -25.58
CA THR A 393 17.70 -17.56 -24.36
C THR A 393 17.10 -18.48 -23.30
N THR A 394 17.94 -19.34 -22.72
CA THR A 394 17.51 -20.43 -21.83
C THR A 394 17.86 -20.09 -20.39
N TYR A 395 16.86 -19.63 -19.65
CA TYR A 395 16.93 -19.39 -18.22
C TYR A 395 16.98 -20.72 -17.46
N LYS A 396 17.78 -20.77 -16.39
CA LYS A 396 18.02 -22.00 -15.63
C LYS A 396 17.87 -21.78 -14.13
N TYR A 397 17.55 -22.87 -13.44
CA TYR A 397 17.53 -22.93 -11.99
C TYR A 397 18.35 -24.12 -11.51
N GLU A 398 19.20 -23.92 -10.50
CA GLU A 398 19.97 -25.01 -9.93
C GLU A 398 19.08 -26.10 -9.29
N GLY A 399 19.53 -27.35 -9.35
CA GLY A 399 19.00 -28.44 -8.53
C GLY A 399 19.34 -28.30 -7.05
N ILE A 400 18.78 -29.16 -6.21
CA ILE A 400 19.23 -29.32 -4.82
C ILE A 400 20.63 -29.95 -4.80
N THR A 401 21.45 -29.61 -3.80
CA THR A 401 22.85 -30.09 -3.75
C THR A 401 22.99 -31.58 -3.42
N ASN A 402 21.97 -32.18 -2.79
CA ASN A 402 22.00 -33.55 -2.24
C ASN A 402 23.22 -33.84 -1.33
N ASN A 403 23.87 -32.78 -0.81
CA ASN A 403 25.07 -32.87 0.01
C ASN A 403 24.81 -32.20 1.37
N PRO A 404 24.67 -32.96 2.47
CA PRO A 404 24.42 -32.37 3.79
C PRO A 404 25.61 -31.57 4.34
N GLU A 405 26.80 -31.71 3.73
CA GLU A 405 28.01 -30.96 4.10
C GLU A 405 28.22 -29.71 3.21
N ASP A 406 27.35 -29.47 2.22
CA ASP A 406 27.34 -28.28 1.34
C ASP A 406 25.89 -28.04 0.85
N LEU A 407 25.07 -27.42 1.71
CA LEU A 407 23.64 -27.20 1.44
C LEU A 407 23.41 -26.15 0.34
N TRP A 408 24.27 -25.14 0.26
CA TRP A 408 24.08 -23.97 -0.58
C TRP A 408 24.87 -24.01 -1.90
N ASN A 409 25.94 -24.81 -2.01
CA ASN A 409 26.84 -24.84 -3.17
C ASN A 409 27.38 -23.43 -3.52
N SER A 410 27.88 -22.70 -2.52
CA SER A 410 28.35 -21.30 -2.65
C SER A 410 29.50 -21.08 -3.64
N ASN A 411 30.13 -22.15 -4.10
CA ASN A 411 31.13 -22.17 -5.16
C ASN A 411 30.53 -22.28 -6.58
N GLN A 412 29.20 -22.36 -6.70
CA GLN A 412 28.41 -22.52 -7.91
C GLN A 412 28.94 -23.62 -8.87
N SER A 413 29.28 -24.81 -8.32
CA SER A 413 29.76 -25.94 -9.13
C SER A 413 28.73 -26.54 -10.10
N PHE A 414 27.44 -26.26 -9.91
CA PHE A 414 26.29 -26.88 -10.60
C PHE A 414 26.40 -28.41 -10.75
N SER A 415 27.03 -29.09 -9.79
CA SER A 415 27.47 -30.49 -9.94
C SER A 415 26.31 -31.51 -10.00
N ASN A 416 25.11 -31.13 -9.58
CA ASN A 416 23.87 -31.90 -9.72
C ASN A 416 23.02 -31.48 -10.94
N GLY A 417 23.45 -30.47 -11.70
CA GLY A 417 22.72 -29.91 -12.83
C GLY A 417 21.55 -28.99 -12.43
N PHE A 418 20.69 -28.72 -13.41
CA PHE A 418 19.60 -27.74 -13.30
C PHE A 418 18.24 -28.44 -13.13
N LYS A 419 17.37 -27.89 -12.26
CA LYS A 419 15.98 -28.35 -12.04
C LYS A 419 15.04 -27.84 -13.14
N ILE A 420 15.35 -26.66 -13.69
CA ILE A 420 14.65 -26.04 -14.81
C ILE A 420 15.71 -25.56 -15.80
N GLU A 421 15.51 -25.85 -17.08
CA GLU A 421 16.16 -25.18 -18.20
C GLU A 421 15.04 -24.87 -19.20
N SER A 422 14.76 -23.58 -19.48
CA SER A 422 13.66 -23.22 -20.39
C SER A 422 13.86 -21.87 -21.06
N ALA A 423 13.51 -21.80 -22.34
CA ALA A 423 13.44 -20.57 -23.10
C ALA A 423 12.00 -20.06 -23.14
N VAL A 424 11.78 -18.89 -22.55
CA VAL A 424 10.45 -18.31 -22.29
C VAL A 424 10.38 -16.87 -22.78
N LYS A 425 9.16 -16.31 -22.74
CA LYS A 425 8.92 -14.86 -22.63
C LYS A 425 7.99 -14.57 -21.46
N GLY A 426 8.09 -13.36 -20.90
CA GLY A 426 7.18 -12.86 -19.88
C GLY A 426 7.26 -11.34 -19.72
N THR A 427 6.73 -10.85 -18.60
CA THR A 427 6.76 -9.42 -18.21
C THR A 427 7.32 -9.31 -16.80
N LEU A 428 8.04 -8.21 -16.48
CA LEU A 428 8.64 -8.00 -15.16
C LEU A 428 7.57 -8.06 -14.05
N LEU A 429 7.88 -8.75 -12.95
CA LEU A 429 6.96 -8.83 -11.81
C LEU A 429 6.78 -7.45 -11.16
N ARG A 430 7.84 -6.63 -11.12
CA ARG A 430 7.80 -5.23 -10.69
C ARG A 430 6.73 -4.42 -11.42
N ASP A 431 6.65 -4.56 -12.74
CA ASP A 431 5.74 -3.75 -13.57
C ASP A 431 4.28 -4.14 -13.31
N LEU A 432 4.01 -5.43 -13.07
CA LEU A 432 2.69 -5.94 -12.66
C LEU A 432 2.32 -5.42 -11.26
N VAL A 433 3.25 -5.48 -10.30
CA VAL A 433 3.04 -5.02 -8.91
C VAL A 433 2.88 -3.50 -8.83
N ASN A 434 3.51 -2.75 -9.73
CA ASN A 434 3.32 -1.30 -9.85
C ASN A 434 1.89 -0.92 -10.30
N LEU A 435 1.13 -1.79 -10.98
CA LEU A 435 -0.24 -1.48 -11.42
C LEU A 435 -1.20 -1.22 -10.24
N VAL A 436 -0.88 -1.74 -9.05
CA VAL A 436 -1.65 -1.54 -7.81
C VAL A 436 -0.95 -0.61 -6.81
N GLY A 437 0.00 0.22 -7.26
CA GLY A 437 0.72 1.17 -6.40
C GLY A 437 1.89 0.56 -5.61
N GLY A 438 2.49 -0.54 -6.10
CA GLY A 438 3.80 -1.01 -5.67
C GLY A 438 3.92 -1.52 -4.22
N MET A 439 5.17 -1.66 -3.76
CA MET A 439 5.55 -2.17 -2.42
C MET A 439 6.44 -1.20 -1.66
N GLU A 440 6.53 -1.39 -0.33
CA GLU A 440 7.48 -0.70 0.55
C GLU A 440 8.55 -1.65 1.13
N PRO A 441 9.72 -1.16 1.57
CA PRO A 441 10.78 -2.00 2.15
C PRO A 441 10.31 -2.85 3.34
N GLY A 442 10.62 -4.14 3.32
CA GLY A 442 10.20 -5.11 4.35
C GLY A 442 8.81 -5.70 4.14
N THR A 443 8.02 -5.24 3.16
CA THR A 443 6.78 -5.91 2.74
C THR A 443 7.06 -7.01 1.71
N LEU A 444 6.02 -7.77 1.33
CA LEU A 444 6.11 -8.88 0.38
C LEU A 444 4.97 -8.90 -0.63
N VAL A 445 5.20 -9.61 -1.75
CA VAL A 445 4.14 -10.18 -2.57
C VAL A 445 3.99 -11.67 -2.31
N LYS A 446 2.77 -12.18 -2.49
CA LYS A 446 2.48 -13.60 -2.56
C LYS A 446 1.85 -13.93 -3.91
N LEU A 447 2.53 -14.77 -4.68
CA LEU A 447 2.06 -15.31 -5.95
C LEU A 447 1.26 -16.58 -5.66
N VAL A 448 -0.03 -16.56 -5.96
CA VAL A 448 -0.96 -17.69 -5.72
C VAL A 448 -1.23 -18.41 -7.04
N ALA A 449 -1.08 -19.73 -7.01
CA ALA A 449 -1.40 -20.62 -8.12
C ALA A 449 -2.80 -21.23 -7.99
N SER A 450 -3.43 -21.51 -9.13
CA SER A 450 -4.71 -22.24 -9.24
C SER A 450 -4.72 -23.68 -8.70
N ASP A 451 -3.56 -24.24 -8.33
CA ASP A 451 -3.45 -25.51 -7.61
C ASP A 451 -3.25 -25.35 -6.09
N GLY A 452 -3.32 -24.11 -5.58
CA GLY A 452 -3.15 -23.75 -4.17
C GLY A 452 -1.69 -23.64 -3.72
N TYR A 453 -0.73 -23.61 -4.64
CA TYR A 453 0.68 -23.35 -4.34
C TYR A 453 0.94 -21.84 -4.17
N GLU A 454 1.70 -21.47 -3.15
CA GLU A 454 2.09 -20.08 -2.87
C GLU A 454 3.61 -19.89 -2.97
N THR A 455 4.04 -18.81 -3.62
CA THR A 455 5.43 -18.30 -3.55
C THR A 455 5.41 -16.88 -2.98
N LYS A 456 6.14 -16.65 -1.88
CA LYS A 456 6.40 -15.31 -1.35
C LYS A 456 7.70 -14.74 -1.92
N LEU A 457 7.73 -13.42 -2.15
CA LEU A 457 8.93 -12.65 -2.48
C LEU A 457 8.86 -11.30 -1.74
N GLY A 458 9.89 -10.99 -0.94
CA GLY A 458 10.03 -9.69 -0.30
C GLY A 458 10.42 -8.57 -1.27
N TYR A 459 10.29 -7.32 -0.80
CA TYR A 459 10.69 -6.12 -1.53
C TYR A 459 12.03 -6.23 -2.28
N PRO A 460 13.16 -6.67 -1.67
CA PRO A 460 14.46 -6.74 -2.36
C PRO A 460 14.53 -7.77 -3.51
N SER A 461 13.55 -8.66 -3.63
CA SER A 461 13.41 -9.53 -4.81
C SER A 461 12.61 -8.89 -5.93
N VAL A 462 11.56 -8.12 -5.62
CA VAL A 462 10.69 -7.47 -6.63
C VAL A 462 11.30 -6.17 -7.16
N TYR A 463 12.02 -5.43 -6.30
CA TYR A 463 12.69 -4.17 -6.62
C TYR A 463 14.23 -4.31 -6.48
N PRO A 464 14.88 -5.19 -7.27
CA PRO A 464 16.31 -5.46 -7.13
C PRO A 464 17.19 -4.28 -7.57
N ASN A 465 18.29 -4.05 -6.84
CA ASN A 465 19.35 -3.13 -7.24
C ASN A 465 20.31 -3.75 -8.27
N PRO A 466 21.28 -2.98 -8.81
CA PRO A 466 22.30 -3.52 -9.70
C PRO A 466 23.07 -4.74 -9.18
N ALA A 467 23.37 -4.85 -7.88
CA ALA A 467 24.13 -6.00 -7.36
C ALA A 467 23.31 -7.31 -7.29
N ALA A 468 22.01 -7.22 -7.00
CA ALA A 468 21.08 -8.35 -7.08
C ALA A 468 20.70 -8.65 -8.54
N LEU A 469 20.63 -7.64 -9.40
CA LEU A 469 20.47 -7.82 -10.85
C LEU A 469 21.67 -8.55 -11.48
N ASP A 470 22.89 -8.24 -11.05
CA ASP A 470 24.12 -8.93 -11.50
C ASP A 470 24.15 -10.43 -11.12
N LEU A 471 23.42 -10.83 -10.05
CA LEU A 471 23.36 -12.20 -9.54
C LEU A 471 22.06 -12.92 -9.93
N ALA A 472 20.92 -12.50 -9.36
CA ALA A 472 19.62 -13.10 -9.56
C ALA A 472 18.90 -12.58 -10.81
N GLY A 473 19.14 -11.33 -11.19
CA GLY A 473 18.37 -10.64 -12.22
C GLY A 473 16.93 -10.31 -11.78
N ASP A 474 16.16 -9.61 -12.61
CA ASP A 474 14.76 -9.31 -12.30
C ASP A 474 13.90 -10.61 -12.25
N PRO A 475 12.94 -10.70 -11.32
CA PRO A 475 11.82 -11.62 -11.45
C PRO A 475 10.88 -11.18 -12.57
N PHE A 476 10.44 -12.12 -13.39
CA PHE A 476 9.47 -11.90 -14.46
C PHE A 476 8.50 -13.08 -14.58
N LEU A 477 7.27 -12.80 -14.95
CA LEU A 477 6.21 -13.80 -15.02
C LEU A 477 6.04 -14.27 -16.47
N ALA A 478 6.45 -15.51 -16.73
CA ALA A 478 6.48 -16.08 -18.07
C ALA A 478 5.08 -16.47 -18.55
N PHE A 479 4.66 -15.89 -19.68
CA PHE A 479 3.39 -16.23 -20.37
C PHE A 479 3.60 -17.07 -21.63
N ALA A 480 4.84 -17.23 -22.12
CA ALA A 480 5.15 -18.02 -23.31
C ALA A 480 6.40 -18.89 -23.17
N LYS A 481 6.43 -20.02 -23.88
CA LYS A 481 7.53 -20.99 -23.94
C LYS A 481 7.63 -21.62 -25.33
N GLY A 482 8.69 -21.29 -26.07
CA GLY A 482 8.88 -21.73 -27.44
C GLY A 482 7.78 -21.22 -28.39
N ASP A 483 6.97 -22.13 -28.95
CA ASP A 483 5.83 -21.83 -29.84
C ASP A 483 4.47 -21.90 -29.12
N LYS A 484 4.47 -21.86 -27.77
CA LYS A 484 3.27 -21.92 -26.92
C LYS A 484 3.17 -20.66 -26.07
N VAL A 485 1.95 -20.16 -25.96
CA VAL A 485 1.55 -19.04 -25.09
C VAL A 485 0.40 -19.54 -24.23
N VAL A 486 0.20 -19.03 -23.02
CA VAL A 486 -1.00 -19.27 -22.20
C VAL A 486 -2.26 -19.07 -23.08
N PRO A 487 -3.25 -19.98 -23.11
CA PRO A 487 -3.47 -21.23 -22.33
C PRO A 487 -2.91 -22.53 -22.94
N ASP A 488 -2.06 -22.46 -23.96
CA ASP A 488 -1.36 -23.61 -24.57
C ASP A 488 0.04 -23.85 -23.98
N PHE A 489 0.60 -22.86 -23.29
CA PHE A 489 1.73 -23.03 -22.38
C PHE A 489 1.25 -23.82 -21.15
N LYS A 490 1.72 -25.07 -21.02
CA LYS A 490 1.21 -26.07 -20.07
C LYS A 490 1.55 -25.83 -18.61
N GLU A 491 2.39 -24.84 -18.32
CA GLU A 491 2.77 -24.45 -16.98
C GLU A 491 2.02 -23.19 -16.50
N GLY A 492 1.05 -22.70 -17.29
CA GLY A 492 0.32 -21.46 -17.02
C GLY A 492 1.26 -20.24 -17.07
N TYR A 493 0.89 -19.18 -16.34
CA TYR A 493 1.86 -18.17 -15.96
C TYR A 493 2.85 -18.79 -14.95
N GLN A 494 4.15 -18.68 -15.23
CA GLN A 494 5.21 -19.29 -14.40
C GLN A 494 6.25 -18.24 -13.97
N LEU A 495 6.59 -18.15 -12.68
CA LEU A 495 7.65 -17.26 -12.23
C LEU A 495 9.00 -17.70 -12.80
N PHE A 496 9.72 -16.75 -13.38
CA PHE A 496 11.12 -16.85 -13.77
C PHE A 496 11.95 -15.72 -13.12
N PHE A 497 13.26 -15.92 -13.01
CA PHE A 497 14.27 -14.89 -12.75
C PHE A 497 15.19 -14.81 -13.99
N THR A 498 15.71 -13.63 -14.34
CA THR A 498 16.59 -13.52 -15.51
C THR A 498 17.98 -14.15 -15.31
N GLY A 499 18.42 -14.35 -14.07
CA GLY A 499 19.64 -15.10 -13.72
C GLY A 499 20.93 -14.37 -14.06
N GLY A 500 20.94 -13.03 -13.93
CA GLY A 500 22.10 -12.19 -14.16
C GLY A 500 22.82 -12.44 -15.49
N ASP A 501 24.16 -12.36 -15.43
CA ASP A 501 25.04 -12.37 -16.60
C ASP A 501 25.18 -13.77 -17.27
N ASP A 502 24.84 -14.88 -16.58
CA ASP A 502 24.95 -16.26 -17.10
C ASP A 502 23.61 -17.02 -17.31
N GLN A 503 22.50 -16.37 -16.94
CA GLN A 503 21.12 -16.85 -17.01
C GLN A 503 20.83 -18.07 -16.14
N VAL A 504 21.49 -18.17 -14.98
CA VAL A 504 21.21 -19.12 -13.91
C VAL A 504 20.73 -18.38 -12.66
N PHE A 505 19.64 -18.83 -12.05
CA PHE A 505 19.33 -18.52 -10.65
C PHE A 505 19.71 -19.73 -9.78
N SER A 506 20.84 -19.62 -9.09
CA SER A 506 21.37 -20.69 -8.23
C SER A 506 20.82 -20.64 -6.82
N ASN A 507 21.13 -21.66 -6.02
CA ASN A 507 20.78 -21.63 -4.60
C ASN A 507 21.58 -20.55 -3.85
N TRP A 508 22.76 -20.15 -4.34
CA TRP A 508 23.57 -19.11 -3.72
C TRP A 508 23.06 -17.69 -4.05
N ASP A 509 22.53 -17.47 -5.25
CA ASP A 509 21.96 -16.16 -5.59
C ASP A 509 20.70 -15.91 -4.75
N MET A 510 19.86 -16.94 -4.57
CA MET A 510 18.74 -16.91 -3.62
C MET A 510 19.17 -16.57 -2.18
N HIS A 511 20.35 -17.04 -1.73
CA HIS A 511 20.89 -16.74 -0.39
C HIS A 511 21.37 -15.29 -0.24
N GLU A 512 21.97 -14.70 -1.29
CA GLU A 512 22.57 -13.37 -1.21
C GLU A 512 21.62 -12.24 -1.63
N THR A 513 20.50 -12.51 -2.33
CA THR A 513 19.58 -11.47 -2.85
C THR A 513 18.18 -11.42 -2.22
N MET A 514 17.76 -12.42 -1.45
CA MET A 514 16.38 -12.52 -0.91
C MET A 514 16.35 -12.70 0.61
N ASP A 515 15.30 -12.17 1.24
CA ASP A 515 15.01 -12.28 2.68
C ASP A 515 14.96 -13.74 3.15
N SER A 516 15.51 -14.03 4.32
CA SER A 516 15.74 -15.42 4.75
C SER A 516 14.44 -16.18 5.06
N ASN A 517 13.40 -15.43 5.46
CA ASN A 517 12.05 -15.96 5.68
C ASN A 517 11.35 -16.44 4.38
N HIS A 518 11.83 -16.02 3.20
CA HIS A 518 11.25 -16.42 1.90
C HIS A 518 12.07 -17.50 1.17
N TRP A 519 13.25 -17.86 1.68
CA TRP A 519 14.10 -18.90 1.09
C TRP A 519 13.33 -20.22 0.92
N HIS A 520 13.26 -20.72 -0.32
CA HIS A 520 12.53 -21.94 -0.61
C HIS A 520 13.38 -23.20 -0.38
N TYR A 521 12.80 -24.18 0.32
CA TYR A 521 13.49 -25.40 0.75
C TYR A 521 12.77 -26.69 0.38
N TYR A 522 13.56 -27.67 -0.07
CA TYR A 522 13.14 -29.05 -0.28
C TYR A 522 13.64 -29.94 0.87
N TRP A 523 12.71 -30.59 1.56
CA TRP A 523 13.01 -31.48 2.69
C TRP A 523 13.16 -32.94 2.25
N GLU A 524 14.36 -33.51 2.41
CA GLU A 524 14.59 -34.95 2.24
C GLU A 524 15.45 -35.54 3.36
N SER A 525 15.07 -36.71 3.87
CA SER A 525 15.81 -37.49 4.88
C SER A 525 16.15 -36.75 6.19
N GLY A 526 15.43 -35.67 6.51
CA GLY A 526 15.71 -34.82 7.68
C GLY A 526 16.72 -33.69 7.42
N VAL A 527 17.09 -33.46 6.16
CA VAL A 527 17.90 -32.33 5.71
C VAL A 527 17.03 -31.36 4.92
N GLN A 528 17.22 -30.08 5.16
CA GLN A 528 16.52 -28.98 4.53
C GLN A 528 17.43 -28.39 3.43
N TYR A 529 17.23 -28.82 2.18
CA TYR A 529 18.05 -28.35 1.05
C TYR A 529 17.45 -27.10 0.42
N PRO A 530 18.22 -26.00 0.27
CA PRO A 530 17.88 -24.90 -0.63
C PRO A 530 17.41 -25.40 -2.00
N SER A 531 16.36 -24.81 -2.56
CA SER A 531 15.93 -25.09 -3.93
C SER A 531 15.39 -23.85 -4.61
N ALA A 532 16.28 -23.05 -5.20
CA ALA A 532 15.92 -21.90 -6.02
C ALA A 532 14.86 -22.24 -7.08
N GLY A 533 15.01 -23.39 -7.77
CA GLY A 533 14.01 -23.90 -8.72
C GLY A 533 12.71 -24.42 -8.09
N GLY A 534 12.44 -24.17 -6.81
CA GLY A 534 11.13 -24.32 -6.16
C GLY A 534 10.35 -23.00 -6.01
N LEU A 535 11.02 -21.86 -6.15
CA LEU A 535 10.36 -20.54 -6.26
C LEU A 535 9.64 -20.36 -7.61
N ALA A 536 10.07 -21.07 -8.66
CA ALA A 536 9.54 -21.01 -10.02
C ALA A 536 8.12 -21.63 -10.17
N ALA A 537 7.19 -21.15 -9.34
CA ALA A 537 5.79 -21.53 -9.25
C ALA A 537 5.05 -21.33 -10.57
N LYS A 538 4.02 -22.15 -10.77
CA LYS A 538 3.28 -22.33 -12.03
C LYS A 538 1.82 -22.03 -11.82
N TYR A 539 1.10 -21.81 -12.91
CA TYR A 539 -0.35 -21.55 -12.88
C TYR A 539 -0.75 -20.36 -11.99
N ILE A 540 0.13 -19.36 -11.87
CA ILE A 540 -0.13 -18.14 -11.11
C ILE A 540 -1.39 -17.46 -11.68
N GLU A 541 -2.34 -17.18 -10.79
CA GLU A 541 -3.61 -16.52 -11.12
C GLU A 541 -3.86 -15.27 -10.26
N THR A 542 -3.25 -15.18 -9.07
CA THR A 542 -3.32 -13.98 -8.22
C THR A 542 -1.92 -13.53 -7.77
N ILE A 543 -1.71 -12.22 -7.76
CA ILE A 543 -0.56 -11.54 -7.16
C ILE A 543 -1.09 -10.67 -6.01
N GLU A 544 -0.96 -11.16 -4.79
CA GLU A 544 -1.29 -10.41 -3.57
C GLU A 544 -0.09 -9.53 -3.20
N VAL A 545 -0.31 -8.24 -2.96
CA VAL A 545 0.70 -7.24 -2.57
C VAL A 545 0.35 -6.73 -1.17
N TYR A 546 1.27 -6.85 -0.21
CA TYR A 546 0.99 -6.45 1.18
C TYR A 546 1.63 -5.10 1.53
N SER A 547 0.90 -4.29 2.30
CA SER A 547 1.39 -3.00 2.82
C SER A 547 2.01 -3.10 4.24
N GLU A 548 1.69 -4.14 5.00
CA GLU A 548 2.33 -4.41 6.31
C GLU A 548 3.63 -5.23 6.14
N PRO A 549 4.74 -4.85 6.81
CA PRO A 549 5.97 -5.65 6.82
C PRO A 549 5.79 -7.01 7.51
N GLU A 550 6.31 -8.10 6.91
CA GLU A 550 6.14 -9.43 7.50
C GLU A 550 6.93 -9.60 8.81
N SER A 551 6.27 -10.13 9.84
CA SER A 551 6.82 -10.27 11.19
C SER A 551 6.59 -11.68 11.74
N GLU A 552 7.67 -12.46 11.80
CA GLU A 552 7.76 -13.66 12.65
C GLU A 552 8.15 -13.31 14.09
N TRP A 553 8.81 -12.16 14.26
CA TRP A 553 9.28 -11.57 15.51
C TRP A 553 9.46 -10.06 15.32
N GLY A 554 9.36 -9.31 16.43
CA GLY A 554 9.68 -7.87 16.50
C GLY A 554 10.89 -7.60 17.39
N LEU A 555 11.56 -6.49 17.16
CA LEU A 555 12.69 -5.98 17.93
C LEU A 555 12.42 -4.52 18.32
N ILE A 556 12.16 -4.28 19.60
CA ILE A 556 11.85 -2.95 20.11
C ILE A 556 13.14 -2.12 20.22
N LEU A 557 13.21 -1.00 19.50
CA LEU A 557 14.28 -0.01 19.60
C LEU A 557 13.75 1.25 20.29
N ASP A 558 14.38 1.71 21.38
CA ASP A 558 13.84 2.77 22.25
C ASP A 558 14.93 3.79 22.64
N GLY A 559 15.05 4.88 21.88
CA GLY A 559 15.99 5.99 22.11
C GLY A 559 15.39 7.22 22.81
N THR A 560 14.12 7.13 23.21
CA THR A 560 13.35 8.24 23.80
C THR A 560 14.00 8.87 25.05
N GLN A 561 14.84 8.14 25.76
CA GLN A 561 15.53 8.61 26.97
C GLN A 561 16.79 9.46 26.68
N ILE A 562 17.25 9.52 25.43
CA ILE A 562 18.32 10.42 24.97
C ILE A 562 17.83 11.52 24.01
N GLY A 563 16.56 11.47 23.60
CA GLY A 563 15.91 12.49 22.77
C GLY A 563 15.56 12.06 21.34
N GLY A 564 15.87 10.82 20.97
CA GLY A 564 15.43 10.21 19.71
C GLY A 564 14.08 9.49 19.82
N VAL A 565 13.77 8.70 18.80
CA VAL A 565 12.45 8.05 18.64
C VAL A 565 12.36 6.67 19.32
N LYS A 566 11.23 6.00 19.13
CA LYS A 566 11.02 4.58 19.46
C LYS A 566 10.31 3.91 18.29
N THR A 567 10.73 2.71 17.92
CA THR A 567 10.08 1.88 16.90
C THR A 567 10.11 0.40 17.28
N ASP A 568 9.44 -0.42 16.48
CA ASP A 568 9.57 -1.88 16.46
C ASP A 568 10.06 -2.28 15.06
N ILE A 569 11.04 -3.17 14.98
CA ILE A 569 11.61 -3.65 13.72
C ILE A 569 11.11 -5.08 13.48
N SER A 570 10.33 -5.28 12.41
CA SER A 570 9.87 -6.61 12.02
C SER A 570 11.01 -7.48 11.47
N SER A 571 10.83 -8.79 11.53
CA SER A 571 11.77 -9.74 10.94
C SER A 571 11.99 -9.53 9.44
N GLY A 572 10.95 -9.16 8.69
CA GLY A 572 11.03 -8.85 7.26
C GLY A 572 11.87 -7.59 6.99
N TYR A 573 11.65 -6.51 7.76
CA TYR A 573 12.45 -5.30 7.62
C TYR A 573 13.93 -5.53 8.01
N PHE A 574 14.18 -6.32 9.05
CA PHE A 574 15.55 -6.67 9.46
C PHE A 574 16.26 -7.54 8.40
N ASP A 575 15.60 -8.54 7.85
CA ASP A 575 16.18 -9.38 6.79
C ASP A 575 16.42 -8.57 5.50
N SER A 576 15.49 -7.71 5.10
CA SER A 576 15.65 -6.76 3.98
C SER A 576 16.80 -5.79 4.22
N ALA A 577 17.10 -5.46 5.49
CA ALA A 577 18.29 -4.71 5.86
C ALA A 577 19.57 -5.56 5.80
N LEU A 578 19.54 -6.87 6.08
CA LEU A 578 20.72 -7.74 5.94
C LEU A 578 21.13 -7.98 4.48
N VAL A 579 20.15 -8.07 3.56
CA VAL A 579 20.40 -8.11 2.10
C VAL A 579 20.45 -6.70 1.49
N CYS A 580 20.53 -5.64 2.29
CA CYS A 580 20.22 -4.27 1.85
C CYS A 580 20.95 -3.84 0.58
N GLN A 581 20.14 -3.47 -0.39
CA GLN A 581 20.56 -3.32 -1.76
C GLN A 581 20.97 -1.87 -2.12
N PHE A 582 20.90 -0.93 -1.19
CA PHE A 582 21.20 0.49 -1.45
C PHE A 582 22.65 0.91 -1.14
N GLY A 583 23.58 -0.06 -1.08
CA GLY A 583 25.03 0.18 -1.01
C GLY A 583 25.61 0.42 0.40
N SER A 584 24.75 0.65 1.40
CA SER A 584 25.14 0.56 2.81
C SER A 584 25.34 -0.91 3.20
N ASN A 585 26.57 -1.28 3.55
CA ASN A 585 26.87 -2.64 4.02
C ASN A 585 26.39 -2.84 5.46
N HIS A 586 25.09 -3.13 5.59
CA HIS A 586 24.39 -3.37 6.85
C HIS A 586 24.72 -4.72 7.50
N VAL A 587 25.58 -5.56 6.90
CA VAL A 587 25.93 -6.89 7.42
C VAL A 587 27.40 -6.98 7.84
N ALA A 588 27.64 -7.66 8.96
CA ALA A 588 28.95 -8.06 9.45
C ALA A 588 28.97 -9.53 9.86
N THR A 589 30.18 -10.08 9.97
CA THR A 589 30.43 -11.50 10.25
C THR A 589 31.48 -11.64 11.36
N TYR A 590 31.21 -12.52 12.33
CA TYR A 590 32.12 -12.83 13.44
C TYR A 590 32.24 -14.35 13.61
N THR A 591 33.46 -14.86 13.83
CA THR A 591 33.70 -16.28 14.17
C THR A 591 34.10 -16.39 15.64
N ASP A 592 33.37 -17.21 16.41
CA ASP A 592 33.58 -17.39 17.85
C ASP A 592 34.73 -18.36 18.19
N SER A 593 35.01 -18.53 19.50
CA SER A 593 36.10 -19.40 19.97
C SER A 593 35.85 -20.91 19.79
N ASP A 594 34.59 -21.33 19.57
CA ASP A 594 34.26 -22.71 19.22
C ASP A 594 34.39 -22.95 17.70
N GLY A 595 34.51 -21.87 16.92
CA GLY A 595 34.64 -21.87 15.46
C GLY A 595 33.33 -21.66 14.71
N LYS A 596 32.23 -21.31 15.40
CA LYS A 596 30.95 -20.98 14.74
C LYS A 596 30.99 -19.58 14.15
N THR A 597 30.37 -19.39 13.00
CA THR A 597 30.29 -18.10 12.32
C THR A 597 28.90 -17.50 12.49
N TRP A 598 28.84 -16.21 12.82
CA TRP A 598 27.62 -15.45 13.08
C TRP A 598 27.53 -14.29 12.08
N LYS A 599 26.40 -14.14 11.38
CA LYS A 599 26.14 -13.11 10.34
C LYS A 599 24.90 -12.30 10.75
N GLY A 600 24.98 -10.97 10.65
CA GLY A 600 23.88 -10.05 11.00
C GLY A 600 24.30 -8.59 11.06
N MET A 601 23.48 -7.75 11.71
CA MET A 601 23.62 -6.29 11.63
C MET A 601 24.58 -5.73 12.70
N PRO A 602 25.55 -4.85 12.34
CA PRO A 602 26.31 -4.08 13.31
C PRO A 602 25.42 -3.23 14.22
N LEU A 603 25.60 -3.36 15.54
CA LEU A 603 24.72 -2.78 16.55
C LEU A 603 24.55 -1.24 16.44
N TRP A 604 25.55 -0.54 15.87
CA TRP A 604 25.47 0.91 15.71
C TRP A 604 24.41 1.36 14.70
N PHE A 605 24.07 0.56 13.68
CA PHE A 605 22.96 0.91 12.77
C PHE A 605 21.64 0.95 13.53
N LEU A 606 21.35 -0.06 14.35
CA LEU A 606 20.15 -0.15 15.20
C LEU A 606 20.10 0.95 16.27
N CYS A 607 21.26 1.40 16.75
CA CYS A 607 21.33 2.57 17.65
C CYS A 607 20.96 3.85 16.90
N GLY A 608 21.52 4.05 15.70
CA GLY A 608 21.26 5.23 14.87
C GLY A 608 19.80 5.39 14.46
N PHE A 609 19.15 4.27 14.11
CA PHE A 609 17.73 4.19 13.77
C PHE A 609 16.77 4.78 14.83
N VAL A 610 17.25 5.01 16.06
CA VAL A 610 16.49 5.65 17.15
C VAL A 610 17.27 6.69 17.96
N ASP A 611 18.50 7.10 17.61
CA ASP A 611 19.28 8.05 18.45
C ASP A 611 18.96 9.54 18.20
N ASP A 612 18.40 9.89 17.03
CA ASP A 612 17.53 11.07 16.88
C ASP A 612 16.24 10.78 16.08
N ALA A 613 15.95 11.55 15.02
CA ALA A 613 14.78 11.42 14.15
C ALA A 613 15.16 11.07 12.70
N ASP A 614 16.42 11.24 12.29
CA ASP A 614 16.92 10.69 11.03
C ASP A 614 17.16 9.18 11.20
N GLN A 615 16.16 8.37 10.88
CA GLN A 615 16.23 6.92 11.10
C GLN A 615 17.04 6.17 10.03
N HIS A 616 17.22 6.74 8.82
CA HIS A 616 17.71 5.96 7.67
C HIS A 616 18.48 6.73 6.57
N SER A 617 18.90 7.98 6.77
CA SER A 617 19.84 8.64 5.85
C SER A 617 21.31 8.24 6.08
N ASN A 618 22.22 8.70 5.21
CA ASN A 618 23.67 8.58 5.41
C ASN A 618 24.18 9.18 6.74
N ASN A 619 23.40 10.06 7.38
CA ASN A 619 23.72 10.71 8.65
C ASN A 619 22.96 10.13 9.86
N ALA A 620 22.15 9.08 9.67
CA ALA A 620 21.30 8.41 10.67
C ALA A 620 22.04 7.65 11.78
N TYR A 621 23.15 8.19 12.25
CA TYR A 621 23.82 7.77 13.47
C TYR A 621 24.44 9.02 14.10
N ASN A 622 23.86 9.48 15.21
CA ASN A 622 24.23 10.76 15.81
C ASN A 622 25.61 10.68 16.49
N GLU A 623 26.65 10.83 15.67
CA GLU A 623 28.04 10.72 16.10
C GLU A 623 28.43 11.71 17.21
N SER A 624 27.73 12.83 17.34
CA SER A 624 27.95 13.83 18.41
C SER A 624 27.30 13.43 19.72
N LEU A 625 26.12 12.80 19.68
CA LEU A 625 25.44 12.22 20.85
C LEU A 625 26.19 10.97 21.34
N ALA A 626 26.65 10.13 20.42
CA ALA A 626 27.50 8.98 20.72
C ALA A 626 28.86 9.37 21.34
N ASP A 627 29.51 10.45 20.87
CA ASP A 627 30.73 11.02 21.49
C ASP A 627 30.44 11.71 22.84
N SER A 628 29.22 12.17 23.08
CA SER A 628 28.80 12.78 24.35
C SER A 628 28.53 11.76 25.45
N GLY A 629 28.15 10.53 25.07
CA GLY A 629 28.01 9.38 25.95
C GLY A 629 26.55 9.02 26.27
N TYR A 630 26.13 7.84 25.85
CA TYR A 630 24.91 7.17 26.30
C TYR A 630 25.15 5.67 26.50
N GLN A 631 24.29 5.03 27.30
CA GLN A 631 24.32 3.59 27.53
C GLN A 631 23.37 2.87 26.60
N ILE A 632 23.83 1.81 25.96
CA ILE A 632 23.03 0.91 25.11
C ILE A 632 22.71 -0.32 25.96
N VAL A 633 21.45 -0.54 26.29
CA VAL A 633 20.99 -1.71 27.07
C VAL A 633 20.29 -2.69 26.14
N ILE A 634 20.87 -3.88 25.97
CA ILE A 634 20.34 -4.94 25.11
C ILE A 634 19.79 -6.05 26.00
N THR A 635 18.54 -6.47 25.77
CA THR A 635 17.79 -7.38 26.64
C THR A 635 17.20 -8.55 25.85
N GLY A 636 17.41 -9.76 26.35
CA GLY A 636 16.79 -11.00 25.86
C GLY A 636 15.47 -11.32 26.54
N THR A 637 14.63 -12.14 25.89
CA THR A 637 13.31 -12.59 26.37
C THR A 637 13.32 -13.30 27.73
N ASP A 638 14.47 -13.80 28.19
CA ASP A 638 14.65 -14.40 29.52
C ASP A 638 14.91 -13.37 30.64
N GLY A 639 15.07 -12.10 30.28
CA GLY A 639 15.44 -10.99 31.17
C GLY A 639 16.96 -10.83 31.37
N THR A 640 17.80 -11.59 30.66
CA THR A 640 19.24 -11.36 30.61
C THR A 640 19.52 -10.08 29.83
N SER A 641 20.34 -9.19 30.38
CA SER A 641 20.72 -7.94 29.72
C SER A 641 22.20 -7.60 29.89
N ILE A 642 22.76 -6.94 28.86
CA ILE A 642 24.07 -6.30 28.91
C ILE A 642 23.90 -4.79 28.71
N THR A 643 24.84 -4.03 29.26
CA THR A 643 24.96 -2.58 29.03
C THR A 643 26.30 -2.30 28.38
N LEU A 644 26.28 -1.61 27.25
CA LEU A 644 27.45 -1.14 26.51
C LEU A 644 27.47 0.40 26.50
N GLU A 645 28.64 1.00 26.31
CA GLU A 645 28.79 2.46 26.20
C GLU A 645 28.83 2.87 24.72
N SER A 646 28.16 3.97 24.36
CA SER A 646 28.05 4.46 22.98
C SER A 646 29.41 4.65 22.28
N ALA A 647 30.42 5.08 23.05
CA ALA A 647 31.78 5.32 22.57
C ALA A 647 32.52 4.04 22.14
N ASP A 648 32.16 2.86 22.66
CA ASP A 648 32.75 1.58 22.26
C ASP A 648 32.02 0.99 21.03
N VAL A 649 30.71 1.23 20.90
CA VAL A 649 29.87 0.71 19.80
C VAL A 649 29.93 1.59 18.54
N LYS A 650 30.21 2.90 18.68
CA LYS A 650 30.24 3.89 17.59
C LYS A 650 30.99 3.41 16.34
N ARG A 651 30.25 3.20 15.24
CA ARG A 651 30.73 2.72 13.93
C ARG A 651 31.53 1.38 14.00
N SER A 652 31.36 0.59 15.06
CA SER A 652 32.15 -0.62 15.31
C SER A 652 31.53 -1.87 14.69
N GLY A 653 32.35 -2.67 14.02
CA GLY A 653 31.98 -4.02 13.57
C GLY A 653 32.13 -5.11 14.65
N ASP A 654 32.63 -4.75 15.84
CA ASP A 654 32.88 -5.70 16.93
C ASP A 654 31.62 -6.08 17.74
N TYR A 655 30.47 -5.48 17.42
CA TYR A 655 29.17 -5.73 18.05
C TYR A 655 28.12 -6.00 16.96
N ILE A 656 27.60 -7.21 16.90
CA ILE A 656 26.71 -7.71 15.85
C ILE A 656 25.45 -8.30 16.48
N LEU A 657 24.28 -7.91 15.99
CA LEU A 657 23.02 -8.58 16.27
C LEU A 657 22.76 -9.60 15.14
N ALA A 658 22.95 -10.88 15.43
CA ALA A 658 22.97 -11.96 14.46
C ALA A 658 21.67 -12.76 14.45
N SER A 659 21.09 -12.95 13.26
CA SER A 659 20.01 -13.91 12.97
C SER A 659 20.52 -15.19 12.31
N ILE A 660 21.72 -15.16 11.70
CA ILE A 660 22.31 -16.28 10.94
C ILE A 660 23.52 -16.85 11.70
N ARG A 661 23.59 -18.18 11.78
CA ARG A 661 24.68 -18.95 12.39
C ARG A 661 25.10 -20.11 11.49
N ASP A 662 26.39 -20.18 11.16
CA ASP A 662 27.00 -21.17 10.27
C ASP A 662 26.30 -21.26 8.90
N ASP A 663 26.01 -20.08 8.32
CA ASP A 663 25.28 -19.87 7.05
C ASP A 663 23.86 -20.50 7.00
N ILE A 664 23.24 -20.64 8.18
CA ILE A 664 21.87 -21.11 8.37
C ILE A 664 21.13 -20.12 9.31
N LEU A 665 19.88 -19.79 9.01
CA LEU A 665 19.01 -19.02 9.91
C LEU A 665 18.88 -19.73 11.26
N ILE A 666 18.98 -19.01 12.37
CA ILE A 666 18.83 -19.60 13.71
C ILE A 666 17.46 -20.32 13.82
N PRO A 667 17.40 -21.63 14.16
CA PRO A 667 16.13 -22.35 14.23
C PRO A 667 15.21 -21.88 15.36
N LYS A 668 13.89 -21.89 15.15
CA LYS A 668 12.87 -21.47 16.14
C LYS A 668 12.83 -22.30 17.42
N ASP A 669 13.45 -23.49 17.44
CA ASP A 669 13.61 -24.35 18.62
C ASP A 669 14.99 -24.23 19.29
N ASP A 670 15.88 -23.40 18.75
CA ASP A 670 17.14 -23.01 19.38
C ASP A 670 16.89 -21.86 20.38
N ALA A 671 17.46 -21.95 21.58
CA ALA A 671 17.36 -20.90 22.61
C ALA A 671 18.01 -19.57 22.20
N SER A 672 18.73 -19.54 21.07
CA SER A 672 19.30 -18.35 20.45
C SER A 672 18.26 -17.48 19.73
N TRP A 673 17.12 -18.03 19.31
CA TRP A 673 16.14 -17.38 18.42
C TRP A 673 15.38 -16.22 19.09
N PRO A 674 15.08 -15.11 18.38
CA PRO A 674 15.39 -14.84 16.97
C PRO A 674 16.78 -14.25 16.72
N LEU A 675 17.29 -13.49 17.70
CA LEU A 675 18.47 -12.63 17.54
C LEU A 675 19.47 -12.83 18.67
N VAL A 676 20.76 -12.85 18.33
CA VAL A 676 21.87 -12.96 19.29
C VAL A 676 22.79 -11.76 19.20
N LEU A 677 23.03 -11.08 20.32
CA LEU A 677 24.12 -10.11 20.42
C LEU A 677 25.44 -10.85 20.62
N THR A 678 26.36 -10.71 19.66
CA THR A 678 27.67 -11.37 19.59
C THR A 678 28.72 -10.45 18.95
N GLY A 679 29.96 -10.91 18.78
CA GLY A 679 31.06 -10.13 18.19
C GLY A 679 32.29 -10.01 19.09
N SER A 680 33.39 -9.48 18.54
CA SER A 680 34.69 -9.34 19.22
C SER A 680 34.66 -8.47 20.48
N GLY A 681 33.69 -7.56 20.58
CA GLY A 681 33.49 -6.65 21.72
C GLY A 681 32.52 -7.17 22.79
N VAL A 682 31.82 -8.28 22.51
CA VAL A 682 30.81 -8.86 23.41
C VAL A 682 31.48 -9.90 24.32
N SER A 683 31.49 -9.65 25.63
CA SER A 683 32.14 -10.55 26.60
C SER A 683 31.34 -11.82 26.91
N ASP A 684 30.02 -11.67 27.01
CA ASP A 684 29.03 -12.72 27.23
C ASP A 684 27.86 -12.44 26.28
N PRO A 685 27.58 -13.30 25.28
CA PRO A 685 26.50 -13.09 24.32
C PRO A 685 25.10 -13.06 24.96
N VAL A 686 24.22 -12.18 24.46
CA VAL A 686 22.79 -12.14 24.85
C VAL A 686 21.98 -12.91 23.81
N MET A 687 21.25 -13.93 24.27
CA MET A 687 20.36 -14.76 23.43
C MET A 687 18.97 -14.13 23.30
N ALA A 688 18.25 -14.48 22.24
CA ALA A 688 16.82 -14.17 22.07
C ALA A 688 16.49 -12.69 22.35
N VAL A 689 17.25 -11.77 21.76
CA VAL A 689 17.14 -10.32 21.96
C VAL A 689 15.78 -9.81 21.47
N GLU A 690 15.02 -9.20 22.38
CA GLU A 690 13.71 -8.58 22.10
C GLU A 690 13.75 -7.04 22.17
N LYS A 691 14.74 -6.46 22.84
CA LYS A 691 14.80 -5.00 23.08
C LYS A 691 16.21 -4.43 23.11
N ILE A 692 16.37 -3.26 22.49
CA ILE A 692 17.51 -2.34 22.66
C ILE A 692 16.99 -0.98 23.16
N GLU A 693 17.60 -0.46 24.22
CA GLU A 693 17.25 0.84 24.82
C GLU A 693 18.48 1.75 24.89
N LEU A 694 18.36 3.00 24.45
CA LEU A 694 19.41 4.01 24.59
C LEU A 694 19.09 4.92 25.78
N LYS A 695 19.99 4.99 26.76
CA LYS A 695 19.76 5.60 28.07
C LYS A 695 20.81 6.65 28.41
N SER A 696 20.38 7.73 29.04
CA SER A 696 21.28 8.79 29.49
C SER A 696 22.14 8.35 30.68
N LEU A 697 23.39 8.81 30.70
CA LEU A 697 24.31 8.62 31.83
C LEU A 697 23.78 9.36 33.08
N GLN A 698 23.82 8.68 34.25
CA GLN A 698 23.31 9.18 35.54
C GLN A 698 24.34 9.99 36.37
#